data_AF-A0A182F589-F1
#
_entry.id   AF-A0A182F589-F1
#
_cell.length_a   1.000
_cell.length_b   1.000
_cell.length_c   1.000
_cell.angle_alpha   90.00
_cell.angle_beta   90.00
_cell.angle_gamma   90.00
#
_symmetry.space_group_name_H-M   'P 1'
#
loop_
_entity.id
_entity.type
_entity.pdbx_description
1 polymer ?
#
loop_
_entity_poly.entity_id
_entity_poly.type
_entity_poly.pdbx_seq_one_letter_code
_entity_poly.pdbx_strand_id
1 'polypeptide(L)'
;MVDVTGLDAVTLGMDDPLLGQRLTLSFRNICYRGKSKNGKRGKDIIKNVSGKFQPGRLVAILGPSGAGKSSLMGILSGMKQTGVIGTIEVNGVMLDRSQYRQQCIYIQQDFILIEHLTVLETMDYAAELKMPSASRSTMVRKKKVNDILQVLGLDGSMHTLVRNLSGGEKKRLSIGIEMVCNPPIILLDEPTSGLDSVSAMQLMSYAKTLAMEGRTVACVIHQPSSSLFNLFDDLYLLSAGTCIYNGSVDEMVAVFAETGFHCPKFYNRADFALEVASKTPKEVEYLMLKYSKQPITDRKLSRQDNSSDDRSSGEVCEVDISIKQSSHKAGPRYQISQWKQFLVLLRRSLRVTSRDFFFAQLRVIAHVLVGFLLGIVFYRCGEDASHVMTNGASLFFLQLFIFFGNAMPCVITFPLEARVFIRERLNNWYSLEAYYVSKIFADLPLQIICPTLFIAIAYYMTGQPLEWERFGMVWLITLLLAIYAQTVGLLSGAAFDIQMATFFVPCFSIPSMLFSGFFVKSFEMPEFLQPVVYTSFFRYSFQGSLQAIYAYNRTNLPCSDIVCYFNKPSKFLKFMDTPEEGYWNNVSVVVGFIVLFQIILYVILRHLMSREEIELTLTATTTTTTTTTVATPTTPLLEFVPSTMRFRNVVYRTNDKDILSNVSGRFQHGRMVALMGPSGAGKSSLLNVLSGAQMFGTLGTVTINGEPVEENDPRSVYVEQECPLLVFLTVYETMQFAVNMKMPQDAPFSAKIAKTNEILQMVGLYASRTTLVRNLSGGEQRRLAVAVELIQNPPIMLLDEPTSGLDSVSSAQVITHLKSLAMSGRTIVCTIHQPASSLFQLFDDVYLLRQGRCLYSGPVDHMLERFAQVGLTCPYYYNPADFALEAITSDHSVAHRTLCRMVDEEMREINAAAPASPTTLNAQQTNTTGRVRRYQTAYYYQLYTLIKRSVLASLRDEFFLQMRLGLHLALGLVFGVVHYDVGSDAMKVFANIGCFFQLFALVYFSNAVAVVNYADEVSVTIKEIANNWYSREAYYLAKLVHDLPLQLFCPSVLLLIVYYLTGQPFEWFRLGMLLGVFAVGGVIGQSLGLIGGICFNVKMQNFFVANACIVPLLFSGFFVDAKDMISFLKPLSTVSFFRYQFHGALQALYGYERDNIPCIAVFCPFKKPSAVLDHFNVDPHGYGESIGKALLILLVMQVIIYVGFVVRLRRIK
;
A
#
# COMPACT_ATOMS: atom_id res chain seq x y z
N MET A 1 -26.04 -33.34 15.76
CA MET A 1 -25.17 -34.52 15.58
C MET A 1 -25.23 -34.88 14.11
N VAL A 2 -24.27 -34.41 13.33
CA VAL A 2 -24.04 -34.87 11.96
C VAL A 2 -22.90 -35.88 12.08
N ASP A 3 -23.10 -37.09 11.58
CA ASP A 3 -22.09 -38.16 11.61
C ASP A 3 -20.80 -37.69 10.92
N VAL A 4 -19.73 -37.56 11.71
CA VAL A 4 -18.37 -37.17 11.27
C VAL A 4 -17.52 -38.42 10.95
N THR A 5 -18.15 -39.52 10.52
CA THR A 5 -17.47 -40.83 10.35
C THR A 5 -16.98 -41.10 8.92
N GLY A 6 -16.91 -40.08 8.04
CA GLY A 6 -16.63 -40.25 6.62
C GLY A 6 -15.37 -39.58 6.07
N LEU A 7 -14.35 -39.32 6.88
CA LEU A 7 -13.02 -38.92 6.39
C LEU A 7 -12.03 -40.05 6.69
N ASP A 8 -11.84 -40.94 5.72
CA ASP A 8 -10.81 -41.97 5.76
C ASP A 8 -9.44 -41.31 5.96
N ALA A 9 -8.81 -41.64 7.08
CA ALA A 9 -7.45 -41.26 7.40
C ALA A 9 -6.51 -41.84 6.35
N VAL A 10 -6.07 -40.99 5.41
CA VAL A 10 -4.97 -41.32 4.49
C VAL A 10 -3.71 -41.42 5.34
N THR A 11 -3.36 -42.65 5.68
CA THR A 11 -2.12 -43.03 6.37
C THR A 11 -0.93 -42.64 5.50
N LEU A 12 -0.40 -41.44 5.72
CA LEU A 12 0.93 -41.05 5.27
C LEU A 12 1.94 -42.00 5.94
N GLY A 13 2.60 -42.82 5.13
CA GLY A 13 3.48 -43.91 5.57
C GLY A 13 4.42 -43.53 6.72
N MET A 14 4.44 -44.38 7.74
CA MET A 14 5.11 -44.19 9.04
C MET A 14 6.63 -44.44 9.02
N ASP A 15 7.28 -44.51 7.85
CA ASP A 15 8.65 -45.05 7.74
C ASP A 15 9.77 -43.99 7.60
N ASP A 16 9.57 -42.74 8.03
CA ASP A 16 10.63 -41.71 8.06
C ASP A 16 11.10 -41.49 9.52
N PRO A 17 12.39 -41.65 9.89
CA PRO A 17 12.87 -41.55 11.28
C PRO A 17 12.75 -40.15 11.93
N LEU A 18 12.30 -39.15 11.18
CA LEU A 18 11.92 -37.80 11.68
C LEU A 18 10.40 -37.62 11.84
N LEU A 19 9.58 -38.54 11.33
CA LEU A 19 8.12 -38.52 11.44
C LEU A 19 7.71 -39.06 12.82
N GLY A 20 7.20 -38.19 13.70
CA GLY A 20 6.52 -38.61 14.93
C GLY A 20 7.18 -38.18 16.25
N GLN A 21 8.11 -37.22 16.26
CA GLN A 21 8.56 -36.65 17.53
C GLN A 21 7.45 -35.82 18.16
N ARG A 22 6.79 -36.39 19.17
CA ARG A 22 5.89 -35.69 20.09
C ARG A 22 6.71 -34.71 20.91
N LEU A 23 6.79 -33.46 20.45
CA LEU A 23 7.57 -32.40 21.09
C LEU A 23 6.67 -31.56 21.99
N THR A 24 6.88 -31.66 23.30
CA THR A 24 6.24 -30.78 24.28
C THR A 24 6.99 -29.46 24.35
N LEU A 25 6.27 -28.34 24.19
CA LEU A 25 6.81 -27.00 24.40
C LEU A 25 6.53 -26.56 25.83
N SER A 26 7.55 -26.26 26.61
CA SER A 26 7.44 -25.75 27.97
C SER A 26 8.19 -24.44 28.11
N PHE A 27 7.59 -23.47 28.79
CA PHE A 27 8.21 -22.18 29.04
C PHE A 27 8.02 -21.76 30.49
N ARG A 28 9.06 -21.16 31.06
CA ARG A 28 9.11 -20.81 32.48
C ARG A 28 9.61 -19.38 32.67
N ASN A 29 8.88 -18.66 33.51
CA ASN A 29 9.21 -17.31 34.00
C ASN A 29 9.56 -16.33 32.87
N ILE A 30 8.77 -16.36 31.78
CA ILE A 30 8.94 -15.43 30.67
C ILE A 30 8.51 -14.03 31.13
N CYS A 31 9.43 -13.07 31.04
CA CYS A 31 9.19 -11.64 31.16
C CYS A 31 9.65 -10.95 29.88
N TYR A 32 8.90 -9.95 29.42
CA TYR A 32 9.26 -9.16 28.24
C TYR A 32 9.01 -7.69 28.46
N ARG A 33 10.05 -6.87 28.23
CA ARG A 33 10.01 -5.41 28.32
C ARG A 33 10.18 -4.79 26.94
N GLY A 34 9.20 -4.00 26.51
CA GLY A 34 9.27 -3.30 25.21
C GLY A 34 10.26 -2.13 25.24
N LYS A 35 11.01 -1.90 24.16
CA LYS A 35 11.87 -0.71 24.02
C LYS A 35 11.04 0.54 23.70
N SER A 36 11.32 1.66 24.37
CA SER A 36 10.64 2.94 24.15
C SER A 36 11.36 3.77 23.08
N LYS A 37 10.63 4.34 22.11
CA LYS A 37 11.19 5.19 21.04
C LYS A 37 11.79 6.52 21.54
N ASN A 38 11.46 6.96 22.76
CA ASN A 38 11.82 8.30 23.29
C ASN A 38 12.62 8.27 24.61
N GLY A 39 13.44 7.24 24.87
CA GLY A 39 14.31 7.19 26.06
C GLY A 39 13.60 7.05 27.42
N LYS A 40 12.27 6.97 27.46
CA LYS A 40 11.49 6.64 28.67
C LYS A 40 11.61 5.15 29.01
N ARG A 41 11.54 4.77 30.30
CA ARG A 41 11.51 3.36 30.75
C ARG A 41 10.44 2.57 29.96
N GLY A 42 10.84 1.45 29.38
CA GLY A 42 9.97 0.56 28.61
C GLY A 42 8.85 -0.05 29.45
N LYS A 43 7.67 -0.25 28.86
CA LYS A 43 6.53 -0.91 29.53
C LYS A 43 6.76 -2.42 29.58
N ASP A 44 6.54 -3.04 30.74
CA ASP A 44 6.54 -4.50 30.89
C ASP A 44 5.25 -5.07 30.27
N ILE A 45 5.42 -5.89 29.23
CA ILE A 45 4.32 -6.43 28.42
C ILE A 45 3.95 -7.83 28.88
N ILE A 46 4.95 -8.64 29.24
CA ILE A 46 4.77 -9.99 29.80
C ILE A 46 5.48 -10.04 31.15
N LYS A 47 4.80 -10.61 32.14
CA LYS A 47 5.18 -10.60 33.55
C LYS A 47 5.10 -12.02 34.11
N ASN A 48 6.26 -12.68 34.18
CA ASN A 48 6.46 -13.98 34.80
C ASN A 48 5.46 -15.05 34.35
N VAL A 49 5.41 -15.29 33.04
CA VAL A 49 4.45 -16.20 32.43
C VAL A 49 5.08 -17.58 32.22
N SER A 50 4.37 -18.62 32.65
CA SER A 50 4.80 -20.02 32.60
C SER A 50 3.68 -20.91 32.04
N GLY A 51 4.03 -21.97 31.33
CA GLY A 51 3.06 -22.85 30.69
C GLY A 51 3.70 -24.03 29.96
N LYS A 52 2.85 -24.99 29.55
CA LYS A 52 3.25 -26.21 28.84
C LYS A 52 2.21 -26.56 27.79
N PHE A 53 2.62 -26.69 26.53
CA PHE A 53 1.78 -27.16 25.43
C PHE A 53 2.16 -28.60 25.08
N GLN A 54 1.15 -29.47 25.12
CA GLN A 54 1.35 -30.90 24.94
C GLN A 54 1.11 -31.33 23.49
N PRO A 55 1.86 -32.32 22.99
CA PRO A 55 1.60 -32.92 21.68
C PRO A 55 0.27 -33.69 21.71
N GLY A 56 -0.47 -33.69 20.61
CA GLY A 56 -1.79 -34.35 20.58
C GLY A 56 -2.97 -33.43 20.92
N ARG A 57 -2.71 -32.23 21.44
CA ARG A 57 -3.72 -31.29 21.94
C ARG A 57 -3.68 -29.97 21.19
N LEU A 58 -4.85 -29.43 20.86
CA LEU A 58 -5.01 -28.13 20.24
C LEU A 58 -5.23 -27.07 21.34
N VAL A 59 -4.30 -26.11 21.44
CA VAL A 59 -4.31 -25.07 22.48
C VAL A 59 -4.81 -23.73 21.92
N ALA A 60 -5.80 -23.12 22.57
CA ALA A 60 -6.24 -21.74 22.31
C ALA A 60 -5.52 -20.77 23.25
N ILE A 61 -4.89 -19.72 22.70
CA ILE A 61 -4.37 -18.59 23.46
C ILE A 61 -5.35 -17.42 23.34
N LEU A 62 -6.03 -17.10 24.44
CA LEU A 62 -7.03 -16.01 24.51
C LEU A 62 -6.60 -14.92 25.49
N GLY A 63 -7.19 -13.74 25.35
CA GLY A 63 -6.98 -12.59 26.22
C GLY A 63 -7.39 -11.29 25.54
N PRO A 64 -7.62 -10.21 26.28
CA PRO A 64 -7.98 -8.92 25.69
C PRO A 64 -6.85 -8.34 24.82
N SER A 65 -7.16 -7.34 24.02
CA SER A 65 -6.17 -6.59 23.24
C SER A 65 -5.09 -6.00 24.14
N GLY A 66 -3.84 -6.09 23.72
CA GLY A 66 -2.70 -5.63 24.52
C GLY A 66 -2.32 -6.53 25.70
N ALA A 67 -2.98 -7.69 25.90
CA ALA A 67 -2.60 -8.65 26.96
C ALA A 67 -1.24 -9.33 26.74
N GLY A 68 -0.63 -9.17 25.56
CA GLY A 68 0.68 -9.75 25.22
C GLY A 68 0.64 -11.03 24.39
N LYS A 69 -0.52 -11.44 23.83
CA LYS A 69 -0.70 -12.70 23.06
C LYS A 69 0.29 -12.89 21.91
N SER A 70 0.30 -12.00 20.93
CA SER A 70 1.23 -12.05 19.79
C SER A 70 2.68 -11.81 20.21
N SER A 71 2.90 -11.09 21.31
CA SER A 71 4.24 -10.95 21.90
C SER A 71 4.73 -12.26 22.50
N LEU A 72 3.88 -13.00 23.22
CA LEU A 72 4.18 -14.33 23.73
C LEU A 72 4.45 -15.28 22.55
N MET A 73 3.62 -15.25 21.51
CA MET A 73 3.82 -16.10 20.33
C MET A 73 5.12 -15.76 19.57
N GLY A 74 5.48 -14.49 19.47
CA GLY A 74 6.76 -14.04 18.93
C GLY A 74 7.98 -14.47 19.75
N ILE A 75 7.84 -14.59 21.07
CA ILE A 75 8.88 -15.11 21.97
C ILE A 75 8.98 -16.63 21.85
N LEU A 76 7.83 -17.32 21.92
CA LEU A 76 7.75 -18.77 21.79
C LEU A 76 8.22 -19.26 20.42
N SER A 77 8.08 -18.47 19.35
CA SER A 77 8.64 -18.82 18.03
C SER A 77 10.15 -18.54 17.88
N GLY A 78 10.77 -17.87 18.86
CA GLY A 78 12.19 -17.48 18.79
C GLY A 78 12.48 -16.30 17.85
N MET A 79 11.44 -15.55 17.46
CA MET A 79 11.57 -14.32 16.67
C MET A 79 11.92 -13.12 17.53
N LYS A 80 11.30 -12.97 18.71
CA LYS A 80 11.59 -11.88 19.66
C LYS A 80 12.66 -12.29 20.66
N GLN A 81 13.73 -11.50 20.77
CA GLN A 81 14.90 -11.84 21.59
C GLN A 81 15.32 -10.74 22.56
N THR A 82 15.30 -9.48 22.12
CA THR A 82 15.83 -8.37 22.90
C THR A 82 14.86 -7.98 24.01
N GLY A 83 15.30 -8.01 25.26
CA GLY A 83 14.46 -7.64 26.41
C GLY A 83 13.54 -8.76 26.92
N VAL A 84 13.84 -10.02 26.55
CA VAL A 84 13.16 -11.23 27.06
C VAL A 84 14.02 -11.85 28.16
N ILE A 85 13.40 -12.15 29.30
CA ILE A 85 13.99 -12.90 30.42
C ILE A 85 13.16 -14.17 30.60
N GLY A 86 13.77 -15.32 30.86
CA GLY A 86 13.07 -16.58 31.06
C GLY A 86 13.67 -17.72 30.25
N THR A 87 13.01 -18.89 30.27
CA THR A 87 13.52 -20.11 29.64
C THR A 87 12.45 -20.83 28.81
N ILE A 88 12.86 -21.38 27.66
CA ILE A 88 12.02 -22.15 26.74
C ILE A 88 12.68 -23.52 26.54
N GLU A 89 11.98 -24.57 26.94
CA GLU A 89 12.42 -25.97 26.89
C GLU A 89 11.53 -26.76 25.92
N VAL A 90 12.13 -27.57 25.05
CA VAL A 90 11.44 -28.57 24.24
C VAL A 90 11.75 -29.95 24.80
N ASN A 91 10.73 -30.70 25.22
CA ASN A 91 10.89 -31.96 25.95
C ASN A 91 11.86 -31.88 27.15
N GLY A 92 11.90 -30.74 27.84
CA GLY A 92 12.78 -30.49 28.98
C GLY A 92 14.23 -30.13 28.62
N VAL A 93 14.54 -29.97 27.33
CA VAL A 93 15.88 -29.58 26.85
C VAL A 93 15.85 -28.18 26.26
N MET A 94 16.83 -27.35 26.60
CA MET A 94 17.06 -26.06 25.94
C MET A 94 17.69 -26.32 24.56
N LEU A 95 16.93 -26.09 23.49
CA LEU A 95 17.45 -26.21 22.13
C LEU A 95 18.17 -24.93 21.70
N ASP A 96 19.22 -25.09 20.89
CA ASP A 96 19.81 -23.95 20.20
C ASP A 96 18.77 -23.32 19.25
N ARG A 97 18.80 -21.99 19.12
CA ARG A 97 17.80 -21.22 18.35
C ARG A 97 17.68 -21.74 16.92
N SER A 98 18.80 -22.06 16.31
CA SER A 98 18.85 -22.53 14.91
C SER A 98 18.08 -23.84 14.75
N GLN A 99 18.21 -24.76 15.70
CA GLN A 99 17.53 -26.05 15.72
C GLN A 99 16.05 -25.90 16.11
N TYR A 100 15.76 -25.06 17.09
CA TYR A 100 14.38 -24.79 17.51
C TYR A 100 13.54 -24.21 16.37
N ARG A 101 14.08 -23.25 15.60
CA ARG A 101 13.40 -22.66 14.43
C ARG A 101 13.28 -23.60 13.23
N GLN A 102 13.93 -24.77 13.24
CA GLN A 102 13.70 -25.83 12.25
C GLN A 102 12.52 -26.72 12.65
N GLN A 103 12.22 -26.80 13.95
CA GLN A 103 11.16 -27.64 14.51
C GLN A 103 9.86 -26.86 14.80
N CYS A 104 9.96 -25.55 15.01
CA CYS A 104 8.84 -24.65 15.26
C CYS A 104 8.55 -23.75 14.07
N ILE A 105 7.31 -23.80 13.57
CA ILE A 105 6.82 -22.91 12.52
C ILE A 105 5.86 -21.89 13.12
N TYR A 106 6.04 -20.63 12.73
CA TYR A 106 5.15 -19.53 13.10
C TYR A 106 4.47 -18.94 11.87
N ILE A 107 3.15 -18.86 11.93
CA ILE A 107 2.30 -18.29 10.89
C ILE A 107 1.75 -16.96 11.39
N GLN A 108 2.24 -15.87 10.79
CA GLN A 108 1.83 -14.50 11.08
C GLN A 108 0.39 -14.21 10.63
N GLN A 109 -0.23 -13.21 11.27
CA GLN A 109 -1.55 -12.69 10.92
C GLN A 109 -1.60 -12.17 9.47
N ASP A 110 -0.62 -11.34 9.08
CA ASP A 110 -0.50 -10.81 7.72
C ASP A 110 0.22 -11.80 6.81
N PHE A 111 -0.46 -12.26 5.76
CA PHE A 111 0.12 -13.16 4.76
C PHE A 111 0.13 -12.49 3.38
N ILE A 112 1.31 -12.07 2.95
CA ILE A 112 1.54 -11.62 1.58
C ILE A 112 2.02 -12.83 0.77
N LEU A 113 1.38 -13.08 -0.36
CA LEU A 113 1.69 -14.17 -1.29
C LEU A 113 2.01 -13.58 -2.67
N ILE A 114 2.78 -14.31 -3.47
CA ILE A 114 3.09 -13.92 -4.85
C ILE A 114 1.84 -14.09 -5.72
N GLU A 115 1.26 -12.97 -6.15
CA GLU A 115 -0.02 -12.90 -6.86
C GLU A 115 -0.07 -13.59 -8.23
N HIS A 116 1.10 -13.72 -8.91
CA HIS A 116 1.22 -14.23 -10.28
C HIS A 116 1.49 -15.75 -10.39
N LEU A 117 1.58 -16.44 -9.26
CA LEU A 117 1.72 -17.90 -9.22
C LEU A 117 0.35 -18.57 -9.06
N THR A 118 0.24 -19.84 -9.48
CA THR A 118 -0.94 -20.64 -9.13
C THR A 118 -0.80 -21.23 -7.73
N VAL A 119 -1.91 -21.71 -7.17
CA VAL A 119 -1.94 -22.45 -5.90
C VAL A 119 -0.94 -23.62 -5.93
N LEU A 120 -1.03 -24.47 -6.96
CA LEU A 120 -0.16 -25.64 -7.12
C LEU A 120 1.32 -25.25 -7.26
N GLU A 121 1.64 -24.24 -8.07
CA GLU A 121 3.02 -23.79 -8.24
C GLU A 121 3.61 -23.22 -6.95
N THR A 122 2.81 -22.46 -6.19
CA THR A 122 3.24 -21.89 -4.91
C THR A 122 3.58 -23.00 -3.92
N MET A 123 2.73 -24.03 -3.85
CA MET A 123 2.98 -25.22 -3.03
C MET A 123 4.19 -26.03 -3.51
N ASP A 124 4.35 -26.21 -4.83
CA ASP A 124 5.49 -26.93 -5.41
C ASP A 124 6.81 -26.22 -5.11
N TYR A 125 6.87 -24.89 -5.26
CA TYR A 125 8.07 -24.12 -4.90
C TYR A 125 8.37 -24.19 -3.41
N ALA A 126 7.35 -24.05 -2.56
CA ALA A 126 7.52 -24.24 -1.12
C ALA A 126 8.06 -25.64 -0.80
N ALA A 127 7.52 -26.67 -1.45
CA ALA A 127 7.96 -28.06 -1.28
C ALA A 127 9.40 -28.30 -1.73
N GLU A 128 9.82 -27.72 -2.86
CA GLU A 128 11.21 -27.85 -3.34
C GLU A 128 12.22 -27.18 -2.41
N LEU A 129 11.82 -26.08 -1.77
CA LEU A 129 12.69 -25.30 -0.89
C LEU A 129 12.76 -25.88 0.52
N LYS A 130 11.66 -26.48 1.00
CA LYS A 130 11.51 -26.86 2.41
C LYS A 130 11.61 -28.35 2.70
N MET A 131 11.31 -29.24 1.76
CA MET A 131 11.37 -30.68 2.04
C MET A 131 12.83 -31.18 2.06
N PRO A 132 13.18 -32.09 2.99
CA PRO A 132 14.51 -32.69 3.03
C PRO A 132 14.86 -33.40 1.73
N SER A 133 16.14 -33.31 1.35
CA SER A 133 16.65 -33.92 0.11
C SER A 133 16.54 -35.46 0.07
N ALA A 134 16.18 -36.12 1.17
CA ALA A 134 15.93 -37.56 1.26
C ALA A 134 14.55 -37.99 0.69
N SER A 135 13.54 -37.10 0.69
CA SER A 135 12.22 -37.29 0.05
C SER A 135 12.29 -37.11 -1.49
N ARG A 136 13.31 -37.68 -2.12
CA ARG A 136 13.90 -37.23 -3.40
C ARG A 136 13.06 -37.51 -4.65
N SER A 137 12.06 -38.41 -4.58
CA SER A 137 11.20 -38.68 -5.74
C SER A 137 10.22 -37.54 -5.97
N THR A 138 10.31 -36.90 -7.15
CA THR A 138 9.36 -35.87 -7.61
C THR A 138 7.91 -36.33 -7.49
N MET A 139 7.64 -37.63 -7.62
CA MET A 139 6.31 -38.21 -7.51
C MET A 139 5.78 -38.20 -6.07
N VAL A 140 6.61 -38.51 -5.08
CA VAL A 140 6.24 -38.48 -3.64
C VAL A 140 5.93 -37.05 -3.21
N ARG A 141 6.75 -36.09 -3.65
CA ARG A 141 6.51 -34.67 -3.37
C ARG A 141 5.20 -34.17 -3.96
N LYS A 142 4.95 -34.44 -5.24
CA LYS A 142 3.70 -34.05 -5.92
C LYS A 142 2.48 -34.70 -5.28
N LYS A 143 2.59 -35.98 -4.88
CA LYS A 143 1.54 -36.66 -4.14
C LYS A 143 1.26 -35.95 -2.82
N LYS A 144 2.29 -35.67 -2.00
CA LYS A 144 2.13 -34.95 -0.73
C LYS A 144 1.51 -33.55 -0.91
N VAL A 145 1.91 -32.81 -1.95
CA VAL A 145 1.34 -31.50 -2.26
C VAL A 145 -0.15 -31.63 -2.62
N ASN A 146 -0.51 -32.59 -3.48
CA ASN A 146 -1.90 -32.83 -3.83
C ASN A 146 -2.74 -33.27 -2.62
N ASP A 147 -2.20 -34.14 -1.77
CA ASP A 147 -2.86 -34.59 -0.55
C ASP A 147 -3.13 -33.39 0.39
N ILE A 148 -2.14 -32.50 0.58
CA ILE A 148 -2.32 -31.27 1.38
C ILE A 148 -3.37 -30.35 0.76
N LEU A 149 -3.36 -30.15 -0.56
CA LEU A 149 -4.32 -29.30 -1.25
C LEU A 149 -5.75 -29.85 -1.17
N GLN A 150 -5.91 -31.17 -1.25
CA GLN A 150 -7.19 -31.83 -1.08
C GLN A 150 -7.70 -31.66 0.35
N VAL A 151 -6.85 -31.86 1.36
CA VAL A 151 -7.25 -31.69 2.77
C VAL A 151 -7.61 -30.22 3.09
N LEU A 152 -6.96 -29.26 2.45
CA LEU A 152 -7.26 -27.83 2.59
C LEU A 152 -8.47 -27.37 1.76
N GLY A 153 -9.13 -28.27 1.00
CA GLY A 153 -10.25 -27.91 0.12
C GLY A 153 -9.85 -26.87 -0.94
N LEU A 154 -8.63 -26.99 -1.47
CA LEU A 154 -8.09 -26.14 -2.54
C LEU A 154 -7.95 -26.91 -3.87
N ASP A 155 -8.59 -28.06 -3.98
CA ASP A 155 -8.56 -28.94 -5.15
C ASP A 155 -9.21 -28.30 -6.38
N GLY A 156 -10.35 -27.64 -6.21
CA GLY A 156 -11.00 -26.87 -7.29
C GLY A 156 -10.19 -25.64 -7.73
N SER A 157 -9.30 -25.14 -6.87
CA SER A 157 -8.54 -23.89 -7.08
C SER A 157 -7.06 -24.12 -7.39
N MET A 158 -6.60 -25.37 -7.59
CA MET A 158 -5.17 -25.70 -7.77
C MET A 158 -4.49 -24.93 -8.92
N HIS A 159 -5.21 -24.70 -10.02
CA HIS A 159 -4.70 -24.00 -11.21
C HIS A 159 -5.08 -22.52 -11.24
N THR A 160 -5.79 -22.03 -10.22
CA THR A 160 -6.19 -20.63 -10.11
C THR A 160 -5.00 -19.78 -9.66
N LEU A 161 -4.85 -18.59 -10.26
CA LEU A 161 -3.82 -17.63 -9.84
C LEU A 161 -4.14 -17.08 -8.45
N VAL A 162 -3.11 -16.87 -7.63
CA VAL A 162 -3.27 -16.38 -6.25
C VAL A 162 -4.01 -15.04 -6.20
N ARG A 163 -3.80 -14.13 -7.16
CA ARG A 163 -4.56 -12.86 -7.22
C ARG A 163 -6.08 -13.01 -7.29
N ASN A 164 -6.56 -14.11 -7.88
CA ASN A 164 -7.99 -14.38 -8.10
C ASN A 164 -8.60 -15.22 -6.96
N LEU A 165 -7.80 -15.65 -5.98
CA LEU A 165 -8.30 -16.39 -4.82
C LEU A 165 -9.04 -15.45 -3.86
N SER A 166 -10.08 -15.98 -3.22
CA SER A 166 -10.71 -15.32 -2.07
C SER A 166 -9.73 -15.16 -0.90
N GLY A 167 -9.99 -14.21 0.01
CA GLY A 167 -9.16 -14.02 1.21
C GLY A 167 -9.02 -15.30 2.04
N GLY A 168 -10.10 -16.07 2.17
CA GLY A 168 -10.11 -17.35 2.87
C GLY A 168 -9.25 -18.42 2.21
N GLU A 169 -9.34 -18.57 0.88
CA GLU A 169 -8.49 -19.50 0.13
C GLU A 169 -7.01 -19.11 0.20
N LYS A 170 -6.68 -17.81 0.10
CA LYS A 170 -5.30 -17.33 0.28
C LYS A 170 -4.77 -17.68 1.66
N LYS A 171 -5.62 -17.64 2.70
CA LYS A 171 -5.24 -18.01 4.07
C LYS A 171 -5.04 -19.52 4.24
N ARG A 172 -5.91 -20.34 3.65
CA ARG A 172 -5.68 -21.80 3.60
C ARG A 172 -4.38 -22.15 2.89
N LEU A 173 -4.10 -21.47 1.76
CA LEU A 173 -2.84 -21.63 1.04
C LEU A 173 -1.63 -21.21 1.89
N SER A 174 -1.70 -20.10 2.62
CA SER A 174 -0.61 -19.64 3.48
C SER A 174 -0.25 -20.64 4.58
N ILE A 175 -1.25 -21.38 5.07
CA ILE A 175 -1.08 -22.46 6.04
C ILE A 175 -0.55 -23.73 5.36
N GLY A 176 -1.10 -24.09 4.20
CA GLY A 176 -0.65 -25.24 3.41
C GLY A 176 0.83 -25.20 3.06
N ILE A 177 1.32 -24.03 2.67
CA ILE A 177 2.73 -23.75 2.37
C ILE A 177 3.66 -24.11 3.55
N GLU A 178 3.20 -23.91 4.78
CA GLU A 178 3.94 -24.20 6.00
C GLU A 178 3.80 -25.68 6.41
N MET A 179 2.68 -26.33 6.09
CA MET A 179 2.45 -27.75 6.36
C MET A 179 3.30 -28.70 5.52
N VAL A 180 3.86 -28.25 4.39
CA VAL A 180 4.70 -29.09 3.54
C VAL A 180 5.91 -29.67 4.29
N CYS A 181 6.47 -28.91 5.24
CA CYS A 181 7.59 -29.34 6.10
C CYS A 181 7.23 -30.44 7.10
N ASN A 182 5.93 -30.66 7.36
CA ASN A 182 5.45 -31.48 8.48
C ASN A 182 6.10 -31.09 9.84
N PRO A 183 5.96 -29.83 10.30
CA PRO A 183 6.58 -29.39 11.55
C PRO A 183 5.96 -30.05 12.80
N PRO A 184 6.76 -30.40 13.82
CA PRO A 184 6.25 -30.95 15.08
C PRO A 184 5.58 -29.88 15.98
N ILE A 185 6.00 -28.61 15.88
CA ILE A 185 5.41 -27.49 16.63
C ILE A 185 4.87 -26.45 15.65
N ILE A 186 3.58 -26.15 15.74
CA ILE A 186 2.88 -25.17 14.88
C ILE A 186 2.28 -24.07 15.77
N LEU A 187 2.69 -22.84 15.51
CA LEU A 187 2.19 -21.64 16.18
C LEU A 187 1.42 -20.78 15.16
N LEU A 188 0.11 -20.63 15.36
CA LEU A 188 -0.76 -19.84 14.48
C LEU A 188 -1.17 -18.54 15.16
N ASP A 189 -0.89 -17.38 14.54
CA ASP A 189 -1.37 -16.08 15.03
C ASP A 189 -2.62 -15.66 14.26
N GLU A 190 -3.76 -15.60 14.96
CA GLU A 190 -5.08 -15.25 14.43
C GLU A 190 -5.44 -15.95 13.11
N PRO A 191 -5.39 -17.30 13.03
CA PRO A 191 -5.63 -18.04 11.79
C PRO A 191 -7.05 -17.85 11.25
N THR A 192 -8.03 -17.46 12.07
CA THR A 192 -9.43 -17.26 11.71
C THR A 192 -9.78 -15.85 11.23
N SER A 193 -8.89 -14.86 11.45
CA SER A 193 -9.15 -13.46 11.07
C SER A 193 -9.34 -13.28 9.55
N GLY A 194 -10.40 -12.59 9.13
CA GLY A 194 -10.71 -12.37 7.71
C GLY A 194 -11.25 -13.58 6.93
N LEU A 195 -11.59 -14.67 7.62
CA LEU A 195 -12.33 -15.80 7.04
C LEU A 195 -13.82 -15.71 7.39
N ASP A 196 -14.66 -16.27 6.52
CA ASP A 196 -16.04 -16.59 6.86
C ASP A 196 -16.10 -17.76 7.86
N SER A 197 -17.23 -17.89 8.56
CA SER A 197 -17.41 -18.89 9.61
C SER A 197 -17.16 -20.33 9.16
N VAL A 198 -17.60 -20.67 7.94
CA VAL A 198 -17.45 -22.02 7.36
C VAL A 198 -15.99 -22.31 7.08
N SER A 199 -15.29 -21.41 6.38
CA SER A 199 -13.87 -21.59 6.08
C SER A 199 -13.01 -21.60 7.35
N ALA A 200 -13.35 -20.78 8.35
CA ALA A 200 -12.66 -20.78 9.65
C ALA A 200 -12.84 -22.12 10.38
N MET A 201 -14.05 -22.68 10.38
CA MET A 201 -14.34 -24.00 10.96
C MET A 201 -13.59 -25.13 10.25
N GLN A 202 -13.56 -25.13 8.92
CA GLN A 202 -12.80 -26.11 8.14
C GLN A 202 -11.31 -26.06 8.49
N LEU A 203 -10.75 -24.84 8.55
CA LEU A 203 -9.34 -24.65 8.86
C LEU A 203 -9.00 -25.13 10.28
N MET A 204 -9.82 -24.80 11.26
CA MET A 204 -9.59 -25.21 12.64
C MET A 204 -9.82 -26.71 12.85
N SER A 205 -10.78 -27.30 12.13
CA SER A 205 -10.97 -28.75 12.11
C SER A 205 -9.73 -29.45 11.56
N TYR A 206 -9.12 -28.90 10.50
CA TYR A 206 -7.85 -29.42 10.00
C TYR A 206 -6.71 -29.25 11.01
N ALA A 207 -6.57 -28.08 11.64
CA ALA A 207 -5.57 -27.86 12.70
C ALA A 207 -5.74 -28.83 13.87
N LYS A 208 -6.99 -29.20 14.19
CA LYS A 208 -7.32 -30.21 15.19
C LYS A 208 -6.88 -31.62 14.75
N THR A 209 -7.14 -32.00 13.50
CA THR A 209 -6.63 -33.28 12.95
C THR A 209 -5.10 -33.34 13.02
N LEU A 210 -4.40 -32.25 12.66
CA LEU A 210 -2.94 -32.17 12.77
C LEU A 210 -2.44 -32.31 14.23
N ALA A 211 -3.16 -31.74 15.19
CA ALA A 211 -2.85 -31.95 16.60
C ALA A 211 -3.03 -33.42 16.97
N MET A 212 -4.15 -34.06 16.59
CA MET A 212 -4.43 -35.48 16.86
C MET A 212 -3.37 -36.44 16.28
N GLU A 213 -2.73 -36.08 15.17
CA GLU A 213 -1.59 -36.82 14.61
C GLU A 213 -0.33 -36.81 15.51
N GLY A 214 -0.36 -36.10 16.64
CA GLY A 214 0.71 -36.05 17.63
C GLY A 214 1.59 -34.80 17.58
N ARG A 215 1.14 -33.75 16.87
CA ARG A 215 1.83 -32.45 16.80
C ARG A 215 1.39 -31.53 17.94
N THR A 216 2.22 -30.56 18.27
CA THR A 216 1.88 -29.50 19.24
C THR A 216 1.40 -28.27 18.48
N VAL A 217 0.11 -27.95 18.59
CA VAL A 217 -0.50 -26.85 17.85
C VAL A 217 -1.07 -25.83 18.85
N ALA A 218 -0.60 -24.59 18.76
CA ALA A 218 -1.11 -23.48 19.56
C ALA A 218 -1.56 -22.32 18.66
N CYS A 219 -2.76 -21.81 18.93
CA CYS A 219 -3.38 -20.78 18.11
C CYS A 219 -3.74 -19.57 18.98
N VAL A 220 -3.26 -18.38 18.63
CA VAL A 220 -3.87 -17.13 19.11
C VAL A 220 -5.16 -16.93 18.35
N ILE A 221 -6.30 -16.85 19.04
CA ILE A 221 -7.58 -16.53 18.38
C ILE A 221 -8.17 -15.27 19.01
N HIS A 222 -8.61 -14.37 18.14
CA HIS A 222 -9.40 -13.22 18.52
C HIS A 222 -10.88 -13.60 18.42
N GLN A 223 -11.55 -13.78 19.57
CA GLN A 223 -12.99 -14.11 19.69
C GLN A 223 -13.49 -15.27 18.79
N PRO A 224 -13.25 -16.53 19.18
CA PRO A 224 -13.80 -17.68 18.44
C PRO A 224 -15.32 -17.78 18.59
N SER A 225 -16.01 -18.24 17.53
CA SER A 225 -17.42 -18.63 17.62
C SER A 225 -17.62 -19.82 18.55
N SER A 226 -18.86 -20.03 18.98
CA SER A 226 -19.21 -21.10 19.93
C SER A 226 -18.81 -22.49 19.41
N SER A 227 -19.08 -22.77 18.13
CA SER A 227 -18.69 -24.01 17.45
C SER A 227 -17.17 -24.19 17.40
N LEU A 228 -16.45 -23.11 17.06
CA LEU A 228 -15.02 -23.14 16.86
C LEU A 228 -14.28 -23.34 18.18
N PHE A 229 -14.77 -22.72 19.25
CA PHE A 229 -14.20 -22.86 20.57
C PHE A 229 -14.29 -24.31 21.10
N ASN A 230 -15.35 -25.05 20.74
CA ASN A 230 -15.51 -26.45 21.12
C ASN A 230 -14.49 -27.40 20.48
N LEU A 231 -13.73 -26.97 19.46
CA LEU A 231 -12.68 -27.78 18.85
C LEU A 231 -11.39 -27.81 19.69
N PHE A 232 -11.20 -26.84 20.58
CA PHE A 232 -10.00 -26.72 21.42
C PHE A 232 -10.01 -27.68 22.60
N ASP A 233 -8.84 -28.25 22.88
CA ASP A 233 -8.66 -29.11 24.06
C ASP A 233 -8.28 -28.30 25.29
N ASP A 234 -7.35 -27.35 25.12
CA ASP A 234 -6.78 -26.55 26.20
C ASP A 234 -6.93 -25.05 25.91
N LEU A 235 -7.09 -24.28 26.99
CA LEU A 235 -7.14 -22.84 26.98
C LEU A 235 -5.99 -22.26 27.80
N TYR A 236 -5.27 -21.31 27.20
CA TYR A 236 -4.28 -20.46 27.83
C TYR A 236 -4.76 -19.00 27.83
N LEU A 237 -5.20 -18.50 28.99
CA LEU A 237 -5.83 -17.18 29.12
C LEU A 237 -4.86 -16.15 29.72
N LEU A 238 -4.63 -15.06 29.00
CA LEU A 238 -3.76 -13.95 29.39
C LEU A 238 -4.55 -12.70 29.77
N SER A 239 -4.11 -11.97 30.79
CA SER A 239 -4.51 -10.58 31.04
C SER A 239 -3.36 -9.75 31.57
N ALA A 240 -3.23 -8.52 31.03
CA ALA A 240 -2.21 -7.54 31.41
C ALA A 240 -0.77 -8.10 31.53
N GLY A 241 -0.43 -9.08 30.69
CA GLY A 241 0.88 -9.73 30.66
C GLY A 241 1.06 -10.91 31.63
N THR A 242 0.02 -11.36 32.32
CA THR A 242 0.05 -12.48 33.27
C THR A 242 -0.92 -13.59 32.84
N CYS A 243 -0.65 -14.82 33.23
CA CYS A 243 -1.53 -15.97 33.00
C CYS A 243 -2.62 -16.04 34.08
N ILE A 244 -3.89 -16.12 33.66
CA ILE A 244 -5.06 -16.27 34.54
C ILE A 244 -5.53 -17.72 34.59
N TYR A 245 -5.43 -18.43 33.47
CA TYR A 245 -5.91 -19.80 33.34
C TYR A 245 -5.04 -20.58 32.36
N ASN A 246 -4.73 -21.83 32.71
CA ASN A 246 -4.03 -22.78 31.86
C ASN A 246 -4.56 -24.18 32.17
N GLY A 247 -5.38 -24.74 31.28
CA GLY A 247 -6.03 -26.04 31.50
C GLY A 247 -7.06 -26.39 30.43
N SER A 248 -7.84 -27.44 30.67
CA SER A 248 -8.88 -27.93 29.75
C SER A 248 -9.99 -26.90 29.54
N VAL A 249 -10.58 -26.85 28.33
CA VAL A 249 -11.72 -25.96 28.03
C VAL A 249 -12.97 -26.33 28.83
N ASP A 250 -13.21 -27.61 29.11
CA ASP A 250 -14.43 -28.06 29.79
C ASP A 250 -14.44 -27.77 31.29
N GLU A 251 -13.26 -27.76 31.92
CA GLU A 251 -13.10 -27.44 33.35
C GLU A 251 -13.19 -25.94 33.62
N MET A 252 -13.02 -25.11 32.59
CA MET A 252 -12.93 -23.65 32.71
C MET A 252 -14.13 -23.03 33.45
N VAL A 253 -15.36 -23.41 33.08
CA VAL A 253 -16.58 -22.83 33.67
C VAL A 253 -16.71 -23.20 35.14
N ALA A 254 -16.33 -24.43 35.52
CA ALA A 254 -16.34 -24.88 36.91
C ALA A 254 -15.31 -24.11 37.74
N VAL A 255 -14.08 -23.96 37.24
CA VAL A 255 -13.00 -23.21 37.93
C VAL A 255 -13.36 -21.73 38.11
N PHE A 256 -14.00 -21.11 37.13
CA PHE A 256 -14.47 -19.72 37.25
C PHE A 256 -15.65 -19.59 38.22
N ALA A 257 -16.53 -20.58 38.28
CA ALA A 257 -17.63 -20.61 39.24
C ALA A 257 -17.14 -20.72 40.69
N GLU A 258 -16.08 -21.48 40.96
CA GLU A 258 -15.42 -21.53 42.30
C GLU A 258 -14.95 -20.15 42.76
N THR A 259 -14.60 -19.27 41.83
CA THR A 259 -14.14 -17.90 42.10
C THR A 259 -15.26 -16.85 42.08
N GLY A 260 -16.52 -17.27 41.91
CA GLY A 260 -17.69 -16.38 41.92
C GLY A 260 -18.12 -15.83 40.56
N PHE A 261 -17.55 -16.32 39.44
CA PHE A 261 -17.96 -15.93 38.09
C PHE A 261 -18.85 -17.02 37.47
N HIS A 262 -20.12 -16.71 37.20
CA HIS A 262 -21.06 -17.65 36.55
C HIS A 262 -21.32 -17.27 35.09
N CYS A 263 -21.30 -18.28 34.21
CA CYS A 263 -21.60 -18.11 32.80
C CYS A 263 -23.13 -18.02 32.57
N PRO A 264 -23.65 -16.99 31.88
CA PRO A 264 -25.06 -16.88 31.53
C PRO A 264 -25.57 -17.97 30.57
N LYS A 265 -26.90 -18.08 30.43
CA LYS A 265 -27.55 -18.97 29.44
C LYS A 265 -27.36 -18.42 28.01
N PHE A 266 -27.22 -19.31 27.03
CA PHE A 266 -27.03 -18.98 25.61
C PHE A 266 -25.84 -18.03 25.39
N TYR A 267 -24.77 -18.28 26.13
CA TYR A 267 -23.57 -17.45 26.14
C TYR A 267 -22.37 -18.25 25.66
N ASN A 268 -21.56 -17.65 24.78
CA ASN A 268 -20.34 -18.28 24.31
C ASN A 268 -19.30 -18.35 25.45
N ARG A 269 -18.78 -19.56 25.72
CA ARG A 269 -17.75 -19.81 26.74
C ARG A 269 -16.49 -18.96 26.52
N ALA A 270 -16.09 -18.74 25.26
CA ALA A 270 -14.91 -17.95 24.93
C ALA A 270 -15.11 -16.46 25.25
N ASP A 271 -16.29 -15.90 24.94
CA ASP A 271 -16.64 -14.52 25.25
C ASP A 271 -16.65 -14.31 26.78
N PHE A 272 -17.22 -15.27 27.53
CA PHE A 272 -17.20 -15.26 28.99
C PHE A 272 -15.77 -15.25 29.55
N ALA A 273 -14.88 -16.09 29.01
CA ALA A 273 -13.48 -16.11 29.42
C ALA A 273 -12.76 -14.78 29.17
N LEU A 274 -13.04 -14.13 28.03
CA LEU A 274 -12.46 -12.82 27.69
C LEU A 274 -13.00 -11.69 28.58
N GLU A 275 -14.27 -11.75 28.98
CA GLU A 275 -14.85 -10.80 29.94
C GLU A 275 -14.23 -10.93 31.33
N VAL A 276 -14.07 -12.16 31.82
CA VAL A 276 -13.34 -12.43 33.07
C VAL A 276 -11.91 -11.90 32.99
N ALA A 277 -11.21 -12.13 31.88
CA ALA A 277 -9.85 -11.61 31.68
C ALA A 277 -9.77 -10.08 31.55
N SER A 278 -10.86 -9.42 31.19
CA SER A 278 -10.93 -7.95 31.04
C SER A 278 -11.28 -7.22 32.33
N LYS A 279 -11.68 -7.94 33.38
CA LYS A 279 -11.96 -7.36 34.71
C LYS A 279 -10.71 -6.79 35.36
N THR A 280 -10.89 -5.97 36.40
CA THR A 280 -9.76 -5.32 37.06
C THR A 280 -8.82 -6.36 37.68
N PRO A 281 -7.49 -6.11 37.74
CA PRO A 281 -6.53 -7.08 38.29
C PRO A 281 -6.85 -7.50 39.73
N LYS A 282 -7.51 -6.64 40.51
CA LYS A 282 -7.98 -6.94 41.88
C LYS A 282 -9.05 -8.03 41.90
N GLU A 283 -9.97 -8.01 40.94
CA GLU A 283 -11.05 -9.00 40.84
C GLU A 283 -10.54 -10.37 40.37
N VAL A 284 -9.43 -10.40 39.62
CA VAL A 284 -8.82 -11.62 39.06
C VAL A 284 -7.58 -12.06 39.85
N GLU A 285 -7.26 -11.40 40.95
CA GLU A 285 -6.01 -11.58 41.71
C GLU A 285 -5.83 -13.02 42.20
N TYR A 286 -6.91 -13.66 42.68
CA TYR A 286 -6.87 -15.05 43.11
C TYR A 286 -6.45 -16.00 41.97
N LEU A 287 -7.03 -15.83 40.78
CA LEU A 287 -6.68 -16.64 39.60
C LEU A 287 -5.25 -16.35 39.13
N MET A 288 -4.84 -15.08 39.14
CA MET A 288 -3.46 -14.69 38.83
C MET A 288 -2.46 -15.35 39.79
N LEU A 289 -2.74 -15.36 41.10
CA LEU A 289 -1.86 -15.98 42.09
C LEU A 289 -1.81 -17.52 41.97
N LYS A 290 -2.95 -18.15 41.69
CA LYS A 290 -3.07 -19.61 41.49
C LYS A 290 -2.18 -20.10 40.33
N TYR A 291 -2.13 -19.36 39.23
CA TYR A 291 -1.39 -19.77 38.02
C TYR A 291 -0.01 -19.08 37.84
N SER A 292 0.29 -18.02 38.58
CA SER A 292 1.62 -17.38 38.62
C SER A 292 2.62 -18.13 39.51
N LYS A 293 2.15 -18.87 40.52
CA LYS A 293 2.97 -19.63 41.47
C LYS A 293 2.90 -21.14 41.23
N GLN A 294 3.40 -21.65 40.10
CA GLN A 294 3.76 -23.08 40.05
C GLN A 294 5.08 -23.31 40.82
N PRO A 295 5.13 -24.28 41.76
CA PRO A 295 6.24 -24.40 42.69
C PRO A 295 7.51 -24.94 42.03
N ILE A 296 8.63 -24.38 42.47
CA ILE A 296 10.00 -24.88 42.26
C ILE A 296 10.14 -26.16 43.10
N THR A 297 9.58 -27.27 42.65
CA THR A 297 9.78 -28.58 43.26
C THR A 297 10.14 -29.57 42.17
N ASP A 298 11.45 -29.71 41.93
CA ASP A 298 12.13 -30.95 41.54
C ASP A 298 13.63 -30.68 41.28
N ARG A 299 14.31 -30.09 42.29
CA ARG A 299 15.77 -29.96 42.25
C ARG A 299 16.45 -30.12 43.62
N LYS A 300 15.89 -30.97 44.48
CA LYS A 300 16.53 -31.48 45.71
C LYS A 300 16.84 -32.97 45.56
N LEU A 301 17.72 -33.31 44.62
CA LEU A 301 18.35 -34.64 44.54
C LEU A 301 19.59 -34.60 43.64
N SER A 302 20.48 -33.64 43.87
CA SER A 302 21.91 -33.75 43.51
C SER A 302 22.61 -32.42 43.79
N ARG A 303 23.23 -32.31 44.96
CA ARG A 303 24.55 -31.67 45.21
C ARG A 303 24.68 -31.38 46.70
N GLN A 304 25.22 -32.38 47.39
CA GLN A 304 26.06 -32.20 48.55
C GLN A 304 27.26 -31.30 48.19
N ASP A 305 27.57 -30.42 49.14
CA ASP A 305 28.89 -29.88 49.50
C ASP A 305 29.68 -29.07 48.47
N ASN A 306 29.63 -27.73 48.62
CA ASN A 306 30.72 -26.98 49.25
C ASN A 306 30.30 -25.51 49.51
N SER A 307 30.35 -25.12 50.79
CA SER A 307 30.49 -23.74 51.30
C SER A 307 31.81 -23.12 50.82
N SER A 308 32.07 -21.81 50.73
CA SER A 308 31.70 -20.65 51.56
C SER A 308 32.01 -19.32 50.83
N ASP A 309 31.38 -18.24 51.31
CA ASP A 309 31.62 -16.79 51.08
C ASP A 309 31.34 -16.21 49.68
N ASP A 310 30.70 -15.05 49.49
CA ASP A 310 30.65 -13.87 50.35
C ASP A 310 29.39 -13.00 50.05
N ARG A 311 29.00 -12.16 51.01
CA ARG A 311 27.83 -11.25 50.95
C ARG A 311 28.21 -9.88 50.39
N SER A 312 27.51 -9.42 49.34
CA SER A 312 27.31 -7.97 49.11
C SER A 312 26.16 -7.65 48.14
N SER A 313 25.14 -6.97 48.66
CA SER A 313 24.35 -5.87 48.05
C SER A 313 23.95 -5.91 46.56
N GLY A 314 22.64 -6.11 46.32
CA GLY A 314 21.80 -5.04 45.78
C GLY A 314 22.02 -4.51 44.36
N GLU A 315 22.46 -5.33 43.40
CA GLU A 315 22.36 -5.00 41.97
C GLU A 315 21.32 -5.89 41.28
N VAL A 316 20.33 -5.24 40.65
CA VAL A 316 19.34 -5.90 39.78
C VAL A 316 20.09 -6.42 38.56
N CYS A 317 20.40 -7.71 38.59
CA CYS A 317 21.13 -8.40 37.54
C CYS A 317 20.40 -8.30 36.20
N GLU A 318 21.05 -7.69 35.20
CA GLU A 318 20.87 -8.04 33.80
C GLU A 318 21.21 -9.53 33.63
N VAL A 319 20.19 -10.38 33.68
CA VAL A 319 20.34 -11.78 33.29
C VAL A 319 19.91 -11.88 31.84
N ASP A 320 20.88 -11.68 30.94
CA ASP A 320 20.80 -12.19 29.58
C ASP A 320 20.48 -13.68 29.61
N ILE A 321 19.65 -14.14 28.67
CA ILE A 321 19.35 -15.57 28.50
C ILE A 321 20.68 -16.30 28.33
N SER A 322 21.13 -17.02 29.36
CA SER A 322 22.35 -17.82 29.33
C SER A 322 22.08 -19.09 28.53
N ILE A 323 22.07 -18.95 27.20
CA ILE A 323 22.16 -20.06 26.26
C ILE A 323 23.57 -20.64 26.44
N LYS A 324 23.70 -21.72 27.22
CA LYS A 324 24.93 -22.52 27.20
C LYS A 324 25.12 -23.04 25.78
N GLN A 325 26.08 -22.47 25.06
CA GLN A 325 26.55 -22.99 23.77
C GLN A 325 27.16 -24.37 24.01
N SER A 326 26.35 -25.43 23.87
CA SER A 326 26.88 -26.77 23.71
C SER A 326 27.51 -26.87 22.32
N SER A 327 28.76 -27.32 22.26
CA SER A 327 29.57 -27.43 21.04
C SER A 327 29.14 -28.57 20.10
N HIS A 328 27.83 -28.84 20.00
CA HIS A 328 27.30 -29.78 19.01
C HIS A 328 27.29 -29.09 17.64
N LYS A 329 27.97 -29.70 16.65
CA LYS A 329 27.99 -29.26 15.25
C LYS A 329 26.56 -28.99 14.79
N ALA A 330 26.20 -27.71 14.62
CA ALA A 330 24.89 -27.33 14.14
C ALA A 330 24.63 -27.95 12.75
N GLY A 331 23.50 -28.61 12.59
CA GLY A 331 23.03 -29.06 11.28
C GLY A 331 22.88 -27.88 10.30
N PRO A 332 22.81 -28.15 8.98
CA PRO A 332 22.67 -27.08 8.00
C PRO A 332 21.38 -26.28 8.27
N ARG A 333 21.50 -24.95 8.27
CA ARG A 333 20.36 -24.02 8.50
C ARG A 333 19.20 -24.25 7.52
N TYR A 334 19.51 -24.70 6.31
CA TYR A 334 18.57 -24.96 5.22
C TYR A 334 18.61 -26.43 4.79
N GLN A 335 17.44 -26.97 4.41
CA GLN A 335 17.26 -28.39 4.03
C GLN A 335 17.85 -28.74 2.65
N ILE A 336 18.07 -27.72 1.81
CA ILE A 336 18.60 -27.86 0.45
C ILE A 336 19.85 -27.02 0.23
N SER A 337 20.75 -27.49 -0.64
CA SER A 337 21.96 -26.76 -1.03
C SER A 337 21.65 -25.39 -1.64
N GLN A 338 22.53 -24.41 -1.45
CA GLN A 338 22.37 -23.05 -1.98
C GLN A 338 22.21 -23.01 -3.51
N TRP A 339 22.90 -23.87 -4.25
CA TRP A 339 22.76 -23.95 -5.71
C TRP A 339 21.36 -24.40 -6.15
N LYS A 340 20.80 -25.41 -5.45
CA LYS A 340 19.43 -25.85 -5.69
C LYS A 340 18.42 -24.76 -5.31
N GLN A 341 18.64 -24.03 -4.20
CA GLN A 341 17.83 -22.87 -3.84
C GLN A 341 17.81 -21.86 -4.98
N PHE A 342 19.00 -21.49 -5.48
CA PHE A 342 19.15 -20.57 -6.61
C PHE A 342 18.37 -21.03 -7.85
N LEU A 343 18.51 -22.29 -8.28
CA LEU A 343 17.82 -22.78 -9.48
C LEU A 343 16.29 -22.78 -9.32
N VAL A 344 15.78 -23.15 -8.16
CA VAL A 344 14.34 -23.15 -7.86
C VAL A 344 13.80 -21.72 -7.84
N LEU A 345 14.50 -20.81 -7.17
CA LEU A 345 14.14 -19.40 -7.11
C LEU A 345 14.23 -18.73 -8.47
N LEU A 346 15.24 -19.07 -9.29
CA LEU A 346 15.38 -18.57 -10.65
C LEU A 346 14.19 -19.01 -11.51
N ARG A 347 13.80 -20.29 -11.45
CA ARG A 347 12.61 -20.79 -12.15
C ARG A 347 11.34 -20.07 -11.69
N ARG A 348 11.19 -19.87 -10.37
CA ARG A 348 10.06 -19.14 -9.78
C ARG A 348 10.01 -17.71 -10.29
N SER A 349 11.11 -16.97 -10.17
CA SER A 349 11.18 -15.57 -10.58
C SER A 349 10.99 -15.40 -12.08
N LEU A 350 11.57 -16.26 -12.92
CA LEU A 350 11.30 -16.26 -14.37
C LEU A 350 9.83 -16.52 -14.69
N ARG A 351 9.17 -17.43 -13.95
CA ARG A 351 7.74 -17.72 -14.15
C ARG A 351 6.86 -16.55 -13.75
N VAL A 352 7.19 -15.88 -12.63
CA VAL A 352 6.51 -14.67 -12.17
C VAL A 352 6.67 -13.56 -13.19
N THR A 353 7.91 -13.25 -13.60
CA THR A 353 8.21 -12.22 -14.61
C THR A 353 7.53 -12.53 -15.95
N SER A 354 7.48 -13.79 -16.37
CA SER A 354 6.79 -14.20 -17.61
C SER A 354 5.27 -14.03 -17.53
N ARG A 355 4.67 -14.14 -16.34
CA ARG A 355 3.21 -14.03 -16.13
C ARG A 355 2.75 -12.64 -15.71
N ASP A 356 3.64 -11.79 -15.24
CA ASP A 356 3.40 -10.35 -15.16
C ASP A 356 3.49 -9.72 -16.56
N PHE A 357 2.67 -10.26 -17.46
CA PHE A 357 2.68 -9.96 -18.88
C PHE A 357 2.35 -8.49 -19.11
N PHE A 358 1.43 -7.91 -18.33
CA PHE A 358 1.00 -6.54 -18.51
C PHE A 358 2.15 -5.52 -18.37
N PHE A 359 2.91 -5.56 -17.26
CA PHE A 359 4.01 -4.62 -17.07
C PHE A 359 5.20 -4.90 -17.99
N ALA A 360 5.53 -6.18 -18.23
CA ALA A 360 6.57 -6.55 -19.19
C ALA A 360 6.23 -6.10 -20.61
N GLN A 361 4.98 -6.30 -21.05
CA GLN A 361 4.47 -5.85 -22.36
C GLN A 361 4.52 -4.34 -22.49
N LEU A 362 4.02 -3.60 -21.50
CA LEU A 362 4.03 -2.14 -21.53
C LEU A 362 5.45 -1.60 -21.65
N ARG A 363 6.43 -2.22 -20.98
CA ARG A 363 7.85 -1.86 -21.11
C ARG A 363 8.37 -2.13 -22.52
N VAL A 364 8.12 -3.31 -23.09
CA VAL A 364 8.55 -3.64 -24.47
C VAL A 364 7.88 -2.71 -25.48
N ILE A 365 6.57 -2.50 -25.40
CA ILE A 365 5.80 -1.60 -26.27
C ILE A 365 6.35 -0.18 -26.19
N ALA A 366 6.61 0.33 -24.98
CA ALA A 366 7.19 1.66 -24.81
C ALA A 366 8.56 1.79 -25.48
N HIS A 367 9.46 0.81 -25.32
CA HIS A 367 10.78 0.83 -25.95
C HIS A 367 10.68 0.76 -27.48
N VAL A 368 9.77 -0.04 -28.04
CA VAL A 368 9.55 -0.11 -29.49
C VAL A 368 8.98 1.20 -30.02
N LEU A 369 7.93 1.75 -29.39
CA LEU A 369 7.31 3.01 -29.82
C LEU A 369 8.27 4.19 -29.75
N VAL A 370 9.04 4.30 -28.67
CA VAL A 370 10.04 5.38 -28.52
C VAL A 370 11.23 5.14 -29.45
N GLY A 371 11.61 3.89 -29.72
CA GLY A 371 12.64 3.56 -30.73
C GLY A 371 12.26 4.01 -32.14
N PHE A 372 11.02 3.75 -32.56
CA PHE A 372 10.50 4.28 -33.82
C PHE A 372 10.43 5.80 -33.81
N LEU A 373 9.92 6.41 -32.73
CA LEU A 373 9.85 7.86 -32.62
C LEU A 373 11.24 8.50 -32.77
N LEU A 374 12.23 8.01 -32.04
CA LEU A 374 13.61 8.49 -32.09
C LEU A 374 14.21 8.29 -33.49
N GLY A 375 14.01 7.11 -34.07
CA GLY A 375 14.48 6.78 -35.42
C GLY A 375 13.89 7.69 -36.51
N ILE A 376 12.63 8.10 -36.39
CA ILE A 376 11.98 9.02 -37.34
C ILE A 376 12.43 10.47 -37.09
N VAL A 377 12.59 10.90 -35.83
CA VAL A 377 13.04 12.26 -35.49
C VAL A 377 14.47 12.51 -35.97
N PHE A 378 15.37 11.54 -35.79
CA PHE A 378 16.78 11.62 -36.17
C PHE A 378 17.09 10.90 -37.50
N TYR A 379 16.11 10.84 -38.41
CA TYR A 379 16.21 10.04 -39.63
C TYR A 379 17.46 10.39 -40.45
N ARG A 380 18.31 9.38 -40.71
CA ARG A 380 19.57 9.48 -41.48
C ARG A 380 20.56 10.57 -41.05
N CYS A 381 20.52 11.04 -39.80
CA CYS A 381 21.48 12.05 -39.33
C CYS A 381 22.94 11.55 -39.25
N GLY A 382 23.16 10.22 -39.20
CA GLY A 382 24.49 9.61 -39.09
C GLY A 382 25.28 9.47 -40.39
N GLU A 383 24.64 9.73 -41.55
CA GLU A 383 25.23 9.60 -42.88
C GLU A 383 26.02 10.85 -43.30
N ASP A 384 25.61 12.05 -42.86
CA ASP A 384 26.11 13.34 -43.35
C ASP A 384 26.95 14.11 -42.31
N ALA A 385 28.02 14.76 -42.77
CA ALA A 385 28.91 15.59 -41.99
C ALA A 385 28.26 16.89 -41.48
N SER A 386 27.23 17.41 -42.15
CA SER A 386 26.50 18.61 -41.72
C SER A 386 25.70 18.37 -40.43
N HIS A 387 25.19 17.15 -40.24
CA HIS A 387 24.34 16.75 -39.12
C HIS A 387 25.07 16.01 -38.00
N VAL A 388 26.41 16.09 -37.94
CA VAL A 388 27.24 15.37 -36.93
C VAL A 388 26.89 15.75 -35.49
N MET A 389 26.56 17.02 -35.22
CA MET A 389 26.12 17.47 -33.89
C MET A 389 24.77 16.86 -33.51
N THR A 390 23.83 16.84 -34.46
CA THR A 390 22.52 16.19 -34.33
C THR A 390 22.66 14.68 -34.11
N ASN A 391 23.64 14.04 -34.76
CA ASN A 391 23.96 12.65 -34.52
C ASN A 391 24.52 12.42 -33.10
N GLY A 392 25.44 13.28 -32.64
CA GLY A 392 25.92 13.25 -31.25
C GLY A 392 24.79 13.39 -30.21
N ALA A 393 23.85 14.31 -30.47
CA ALA A 393 22.63 14.48 -29.69
C ALA A 393 21.73 13.23 -29.70
N SER A 394 21.62 12.54 -30.83
CA SER A 394 20.84 11.29 -30.95
C SER A 394 21.39 10.19 -30.04
N LEU A 395 22.72 10.02 -29.98
CA LEU A 395 23.40 9.02 -29.15
C LEU A 395 23.26 9.33 -27.67
N PHE A 396 23.33 10.62 -27.32
CA PHE A 396 23.07 11.06 -25.96
C PHE A 396 21.62 10.77 -25.53
N PHE A 397 20.64 11.08 -26.39
CA PHE A 397 19.23 10.85 -26.08
C PHE A 397 18.87 9.36 -25.98
N LEU A 398 19.50 8.52 -26.81
CA LEU A 398 19.40 7.06 -26.74
C LEU A 398 19.78 6.56 -25.33
N GLN A 399 20.84 7.10 -24.74
CA GLN A 399 21.27 6.77 -23.38
C GLN A 399 20.32 7.29 -22.30
N LEU A 400 19.83 8.52 -22.45
CA LEU A 400 18.85 9.12 -21.54
C LEU A 400 17.59 8.25 -21.41
N PHE A 401 17.00 7.85 -22.54
CA PHE A 401 15.79 7.04 -22.54
C PHE A 401 16.03 5.66 -21.92
N ILE A 402 17.15 5.01 -22.28
CA ILE A 402 17.50 3.70 -21.71
C ILE A 402 17.68 3.77 -20.20
N PHE A 403 18.31 4.81 -19.66
CA PHE A 403 18.47 4.92 -18.21
C PHE A 403 17.10 5.00 -17.49
N PHE A 404 16.27 6.00 -17.83
CA PHE A 404 15.01 6.20 -17.12
C PHE A 404 13.97 5.12 -17.39
N GLY A 405 13.91 4.58 -18.62
CA GLY A 405 13.01 3.49 -19.01
C GLY A 405 13.27 2.17 -18.27
N ASN A 406 14.49 1.97 -17.75
CA ASN A 406 14.87 0.77 -16.99
C ASN A 406 14.91 1.00 -15.46
N ALA A 407 15.25 2.21 -14.98
CA ALA A 407 15.33 2.53 -13.55
C ALA A 407 13.94 2.70 -12.88
N MET A 408 13.05 3.49 -13.48
CA MET A 408 11.77 3.89 -12.86
C MET A 408 10.80 2.74 -12.55
N PRO A 409 10.62 1.72 -13.42
CA PRO A 409 9.74 0.59 -13.11
C PRO A 409 10.17 -0.20 -11.85
N CYS A 410 11.47 -0.24 -11.56
CA CYS A 410 12.04 -1.02 -10.46
C CYS A 410 11.80 -0.36 -9.09
N VAL A 411 11.68 0.97 -9.04
CA VAL A 411 11.44 1.76 -7.82
C VAL A 411 10.16 1.34 -7.08
N ILE A 412 9.14 0.87 -7.80
CA ILE A 412 7.82 0.56 -7.24
C ILE A 412 7.64 -0.94 -7.04
N THR A 413 8.09 -1.73 -8.00
CA THR A 413 7.89 -3.18 -8.00
C THR A 413 8.71 -3.86 -6.91
N PHE A 414 9.94 -3.40 -6.68
CA PHE A 414 10.84 -4.01 -5.72
C PHE A 414 10.37 -3.92 -4.26
N PRO A 415 9.98 -2.76 -3.69
CA PRO A 415 9.52 -2.69 -2.30
C PRO A 415 8.32 -3.60 -2.00
N LEU A 416 7.46 -3.84 -2.99
CA LEU A 416 6.32 -4.75 -2.86
C LEU A 416 6.75 -6.23 -2.87
N GLU A 417 7.70 -6.60 -3.73
CA GLU A 417 8.27 -7.96 -3.77
C GLU A 417 9.11 -8.26 -2.51
N ALA A 418 9.86 -7.27 -2.03
CA ALA A 418 10.73 -7.39 -0.87
C ALA A 418 9.96 -7.87 0.38
N ARG A 419 8.73 -7.38 0.60
CA ARG A 419 7.88 -7.79 1.75
C ARG A 419 7.60 -9.30 1.77
N VAL A 420 7.43 -9.92 0.61
CA VAL A 420 7.24 -11.39 0.50
C VAL A 420 8.55 -12.10 0.83
N PHE A 421 9.66 -11.63 0.27
CA PHE A 421 10.99 -12.18 0.50
C PHE A 421 11.38 -12.17 1.98
N ILE A 422 11.14 -11.06 2.69
CA ILE A 422 11.45 -10.89 4.11
C ILE A 422 10.73 -11.97 4.93
N ARG A 423 9.44 -12.17 4.69
CA ARG A 423 8.63 -13.21 5.34
C ARG A 423 9.16 -14.62 5.07
N GLU A 424 9.39 -14.98 3.81
CA GLU A 424 9.86 -16.33 3.44
C GLU A 424 11.23 -16.66 4.09
N ARG A 425 12.11 -15.66 4.21
CA ARG A 425 13.39 -15.80 4.90
C ARG A 425 13.22 -15.97 6.42
N LEU A 426 12.26 -15.27 7.05
CA LEU A 426 11.94 -15.47 8.47
C LEU A 426 11.46 -16.91 8.75
N ASN A 427 10.90 -17.62 7.77
CA ASN A 427 10.55 -19.03 7.90
C ASN A 427 11.65 -19.99 7.39
N ASN A 428 12.89 -19.51 7.22
CA ASN A 428 14.06 -20.26 6.77
C ASN A 428 13.85 -21.02 5.44
N TRP A 429 13.12 -20.46 4.47
CA TRP A 429 12.93 -21.12 3.17
C TRP A 429 14.23 -21.18 2.36
N TYR A 430 14.99 -20.08 2.34
CA TYR A 430 16.21 -19.94 1.56
C TYR A 430 17.09 -18.80 2.09
N SER A 431 18.31 -18.75 1.56
CA SER A 431 19.34 -17.77 1.88
C SER A 431 19.18 -16.46 1.11
N LEU A 432 19.65 -15.33 1.67
CA LEU A 432 19.61 -14.02 1.00
C LEU A 432 20.38 -14.09 -0.33
N GLU A 433 21.52 -14.76 -0.30
CA GLU A 433 22.45 -14.93 -1.40
C GLU A 433 21.77 -15.62 -2.58
N ALA A 434 21.06 -16.73 -2.33
CA ALA A 434 20.35 -17.46 -3.37
C ALA A 434 19.24 -16.64 -4.04
N TYR A 435 18.46 -15.89 -3.24
CA TYR A 435 17.40 -15.02 -3.77
C TYR A 435 17.97 -13.87 -4.59
N TYR A 436 18.96 -13.16 -4.04
CA TYR A 436 19.56 -12.01 -4.69
C TYR A 436 20.15 -12.35 -6.06
N VAL A 437 20.92 -13.44 -6.15
CA VAL A 437 21.47 -13.92 -7.42
C VAL A 437 20.35 -14.38 -8.35
N SER A 438 19.34 -15.11 -7.86
CA SER A 438 18.20 -15.53 -8.70
C SER A 438 17.44 -14.37 -9.32
N LYS A 439 17.29 -13.25 -8.58
CA LYS A 439 16.58 -12.06 -9.03
C LYS A 439 17.34 -11.35 -10.16
N ILE A 440 18.65 -11.17 -10.03
CA ILE A 440 19.50 -10.59 -11.08
C ILE A 440 19.38 -11.37 -12.38
N PHE A 441 19.48 -12.70 -12.31
CA PHE A 441 19.36 -13.56 -13.50
C PHE A 441 17.93 -13.61 -14.07
N ALA A 442 16.90 -13.51 -13.23
CA ALA A 442 15.50 -13.53 -13.68
C ALA A 442 15.10 -12.27 -14.46
N ASP A 443 15.71 -11.12 -14.15
CA ASP A 443 15.39 -9.85 -14.83
C ASP A 443 16.21 -9.65 -16.11
N LEU A 444 17.33 -10.36 -16.26
CA LEU A 444 18.27 -10.27 -17.40
C LEU A 444 17.64 -10.47 -18.79
N PRO A 445 16.67 -11.39 -19.01
CA PRO A 445 16.01 -11.52 -20.32
C PRO A 445 15.32 -10.24 -20.78
N LEU A 446 14.59 -9.54 -19.90
CA LEU A 446 13.95 -8.27 -20.24
C LEU A 446 14.99 -7.16 -20.43
N GLN A 447 16.10 -7.20 -19.68
CA GLN A 447 17.22 -6.27 -19.86
C GLN A 447 17.93 -6.45 -21.20
N ILE A 448 17.92 -7.65 -21.80
CA ILE A 448 18.48 -7.86 -23.14
C ILE A 448 17.46 -7.46 -24.20
N ILE A 449 16.22 -7.93 -24.10
CA ILE A 449 15.19 -7.74 -25.14
C ILE A 449 14.88 -6.25 -25.36
N CYS A 450 14.63 -5.49 -24.29
CA CYS A 450 14.18 -4.09 -24.43
C CYS A 450 15.22 -3.17 -25.09
N PRO A 451 16.49 -3.10 -24.64
CA PRO A 451 17.51 -2.30 -25.30
C PRO A 451 17.87 -2.82 -26.69
N THR A 452 17.88 -4.13 -26.91
CA THR A 452 18.20 -4.71 -28.23
C THR A 452 17.19 -4.27 -29.28
N LEU A 453 15.90 -4.40 -29.00
CA LEU A 453 14.84 -3.96 -29.93
C LEU A 453 14.91 -2.44 -30.18
N PHE A 454 15.10 -1.65 -29.12
CA PHE A 454 15.21 -0.21 -29.20
C PHE A 454 16.39 0.24 -30.08
N ILE A 455 17.60 -0.30 -29.84
CA ILE A 455 18.81 0.05 -30.58
C ILE A 455 18.72 -0.47 -32.01
N ALA A 456 18.21 -1.68 -32.26
CA ALA A 456 18.08 -2.22 -33.61
C ALA A 456 17.23 -1.29 -34.51
N ILE A 457 16.13 -0.77 -33.98
CA ILE A 457 15.27 0.18 -34.70
C ILE A 457 15.97 1.53 -34.86
N ALA A 458 16.45 2.12 -33.76
CA ALA A 458 17.03 3.47 -33.77
C ALA A 458 18.33 3.54 -34.61
N TYR A 459 19.22 2.55 -34.49
CA TYR A 459 20.50 2.51 -35.21
C TYR A 459 20.30 2.42 -36.72
N TYR A 460 19.34 1.58 -37.17
CA TYR A 460 19.01 1.45 -38.59
C TYR A 460 18.40 2.73 -39.15
N MET A 461 17.41 3.33 -38.46
CA MET A 461 16.70 4.51 -38.96
C MET A 461 17.54 5.80 -38.93
N THR A 462 18.46 5.93 -37.97
CA THR A 462 19.36 7.10 -37.87
C THR A 462 20.50 7.07 -38.90
N GLY A 463 20.64 6.00 -39.70
CA GLY A 463 21.67 5.91 -40.74
C GLY A 463 23.09 5.74 -40.19
N GLN A 464 23.23 5.04 -39.06
CA GLN A 464 24.55 4.69 -38.53
C GLN A 464 25.25 3.66 -39.44
N PRO A 465 26.60 3.58 -39.41
CA PRO A 465 27.34 2.62 -40.25
C PRO A 465 26.91 1.18 -39.95
N LEU A 466 26.47 0.44 -40.97
CA LEU A 466 25.99 -0.95 -40.87
C LEU A 466 27.14 -1.97 -40.76
N GLU A 467 28.12 -1.69 -39.91
CA GLU A 467 29.22 -2.59 -39.57
C GLU A 467 28.88 -3.35 -38.28
N TRP A 468 28.99 -4.68 -38.31
CA TRP A 468 28.63 -5.53 -37.17
C TRP A 468 29.45 -5.21 -35.91
N GLU A 469 30.72 -4.82 -36.06
CA GLU A 469 31.59 -4.44 -34.95
C GLU A 469 31.10 -3.17 -34.25
N ARG A 470 30.77 -2.12 -35.02
CA ARG A 470 30.29 -0.83 -34.48
C ARG A 470 28.91 -0.97 -33.84
N PHE A 471 28.01 -1.71 -34.48
CA PHE A 471 26.72 -2.04 -33.90
C PHE A 471 26.88 -2.81 -32.58
N GLY A 472 27.74 -3.83 -32.54
CA GLY A 472 28.04 -4.62 -31.35
C GLY A 472 28.60 -3.77 -30.20
N MET A 473 29.47 -2.79 -30.51
CA MET A 473 30.02 -1.87 -29.51
C MET A 473 28.95 -0.92 -28.93
N VAL A 474 28.07 -0.34 -29.75
CA VAL A 474 26.97 0.52 -29.26
C VAL A 474 25.94 -0.29 -28.47
N TRP A 475 25.63 -1.51 -28.94
CA TRP A 475 24.73 -2.43 -28.26
C TRP A 475 25.26 -2.82 -26.88
N LEU A 476 26.53 -3.19 -26.77
CA LEU A 476 27.16 -3.61 -25.51
C LEU A 476 27.15 -2.47 -24.47
N ILE A 477 27.58 -1.27 -24.83
CA ILE A 477 27.66 -0.15 -23.86
C ILE A 477 26.25 0.25 -23.37
N THR A 478 25.26 0.23 -24.27
CA THR A 478 23.88 0.56 -23.92
C THR A 478 23.21 -0.54 -23.10
N LEU A 479 23.53 -1.81 -23.36
CA LEU A 479 23.10 -2.94 -22.55
C LEU A 479 23.65 -2.82 -21.11
N LEU A 480 24.93 -2.49 -20.96
CA LEU A 480 25.54 -2.25 -19.65
C LEU A 480 24.88 -1.07 -18.92
N LEU A 481 24.58 0.02 -19.64
CA LEU A 481 23.83 1.15 -19.07
C LEU A 481 22.43 0.73 -18.60
N ALA A 482 21.72 -0.12 -19.35
CA ALA A 482 20.40 -0.63 -18.96
C ALA A 482 20.46 -1.47 -17.68
N ILE A 483 21.47 -2.34 -17.56
CA ILE A 483 21.72 -3.15 -16.35
C ILE A 483 22.01 -2.22 -15.16
N TYR A 484 22.90 -1.24 -15.34
CA TYR A 484 23.22 -0.25 -14.31
C TYR A 484 21.98 0.55 -13.86
N ALA A 485 21.19 1.03 -14.82
CA ALA A 485 19.97 1.78 -14.53
C ALA A 485 18.97 0.97 -13.69
N GLN A 486 18.79 -0.30 -14.02
CA GLN A 486 17.97 -1.19 -13.21
C GLN A 486 18.52 -1.35 -11.78
N THR A 487 19.84 -1.51 -11.62
CA THR A 487 20.42 -1.63 -10.27
C THR A 487 20.20 -0.38 -9.41
N VAL A 488 20.29 0.81 -10.00
CA VAL A 488 19.96 2.07 -9.31
C VAL A 488 18.48 2.11 -8.91
N GLY A 489 17.58 1.64 -9.77
CA GLY A 489 16.15 1.54 -9.47
C GLY A 489 15.83 0.56 -8.34
N LEU A 490 16.46 -0.62 -8.35
CA LEU A 490 16.33 -1.62 -7.27
C LEU A 490 16.91 -1.12 -5.95
N LEU A 491 18.07 -0.45 -5.99
CA LEU A 491 18.72 0.17 -4.83
C LEU A 491 17.81 1.23 -4.20
N SER A 492 17.24 2.10 -5.02
CA SER A 492 16.32 3.15 -4.60
C SER A 492 15.06 2.56 -3.95
N GLY A 493 14.44 1.55 -4.59
CA GLY A 493 13.25 0.88 -4.06
C GLY A 493 13.51 0.03 -2.82
N ALA A 494 14.76 -0.39 -2.57
CA ALA A 494 15.15 -1.06 -1.34
C ALA A 494 15.38 -0.04 -0.20
N ALA A 495 16.13 1.03 -0.48
CA ALA A 495 16.63 1.95 0.53
C ALA A 495 15.56 2.94 1.04
N PHE A 496 14.60 3.29 0.20
CA PHE A 496 13.65 4.37 0.47
C PHE A 496 12.19 3.95 0.25
N ASP A 497 11.26 4.64 0.91
CA ASP A 497 9.84 4.54 0.57
C ASP A 497 9.58 4.97 -0.87
N ILE A 498 8.52 4.44 -1.49
CA ILE A 498 8.20 4.64 -2.92
C ILE A 498 8.24 6.12 -3.33
N GLN A 499 7.69 7.01 -2.50
CA GLN A 499 7.68 8.46 -2.76
C GLN A 499 9.11 9.01 -2.87
N MET A 500 9.94 8.73 -1.87
CA MET A 500 11.32 9.18 -1.81
C MET A 500 12.17 8.58 -2.92
N ALA A 501 11.99 7.28 -3.17
CA ALA A 501 12.69 6.54 -4.20
C ALA A 501 12.45 7.13 -5.60
N THR A 502 11.22 7.61 -5.87
CA THR A 502 10.86 8.20 -7.18
C THR A 502 11.49 9.59 -7.37
N PHE A 503 11.72 10.36 -6.30
CA PHE A 503 12.50 11.62 -6.37
C PHE A 503 14.01 11.42 -6.40
N PHE A 504 14.50 10.40 -5.69
CA PHE A 504 15.93 10.13 -5.57
C PHE A 504 16.55 9.80 -6.93
N VAL A 505 15.89 8.99 -7.76
CA VAL A 505 16.45 8.53 -9.04
C VAL A 505 16.79 9.68 -10.00
N PRO A 506 15.88 10.62 -10.35
CA PRO A 506 16.21 11.78 -11.18
C PRO A 506 17.29 12.68 -10.57
N CYS A 507 17.28 12.84 -9.25
CA CYS A 507 18.21 13.74 -8.58
C CYS A 507 19.62 13.16 -8.48
N PHE A 508 19.75 11.83 -8.45
CA PHE A 508 21.02 11.14 -8.60
C PHE A 508 21.51 11.14 -10.05
N SER A 509 20.61 10.92 -11.02
CA SER A 509 20.99 10.72 -12.41
C SER A 509 21.24 12.00 -13.21
N ILE A 510 20.48 13.07 -12.99
CA ILE A 510 20.59 14.32 -13.75
C ILE A 510 21.94 15.03 -13.53
N PRO A 511 22.48 15.15 -12.30
CA PRO A 511 23.85 15.62 -12.10
C PRO A 511 24.90 14.70 -12.73
N SER A 512 24.72 13.38 -12.68
CA SER A 512 25.63 12.47 -13.40
C SER A 512 25.60 12.73 -14.91
N MET A 513 24.42 13.05 -15.45
CA MET A 513 24.23 13.37 -16.86
C MET A 513 24.88 14.71 -17.29
N LEU A 514 24.92 15.70 -16.39
CA LEU A 514 25.68 16.96 -16.56
C LEU A 514 27.15 16.67 -16.89
N PHE A 515 27.75 15.76 -16.14
CA PHE A 515 29.16 15.37 -16.26
C PHE A 515 29.44 14.40 -17.43
N SER A 516 28.45 14.13 -18.29
CA SER A 516 28.60 13.20 -19.43
C SER A 516 29.59 13.66 -20.50
N GLY A 517 29.92 14.95 -20.55
CA GLY A 517 30.74 15.56 -21.60
C GLY A 517 29.95 16.10 -22.80
N PHE A 518 28.63 15.87 -22.85
CA PHE A 518 27.76 16.43 -23.91
C PHE A 518 27.42 17.91 -23.65
N PHE A 519 27.06 18.26 -22.41
CA PHE A 519 26.61 19.62 -22.05
C PHE A 519 27.74 20.53 -21.59
N VAL A 520 28.66 20.00 -20.79
CA VAL A 520 29.84 20.72 -20.31
C VAL A 520 31.06 19.83 -20.50
N LYS A 521 32.11 20.38 -21.10
CA LYS A 521 33.36 19.67 -21.35
C LYS A 521 34.28 19.79 -20.13
N SER A 522 35.19 18.83 -19.96
CA SER A 522 36.02 18.76 -18.74
C SER A 522 36.88 20.02 -18.55
N PHE A 523 37.40 20.60 -19.64
CA PHE A 523 38.23 21.80 -19.62
C PHE A 523 37.44 23.11 -19.42
N GLU A 524 36.11 23.10 -19.55
CA GLU A 524 35.27 24.29 -19.35
C GLU A 524 34.93 24.51 -17.86
N MET A 525 35.10 23.47 -17.04
CA MET A 525 34.82 23.44 -15.61
C MET A 525 35.98 23.99 -14.77
N PRO A 526 35.71 24.52 -13.56
CA PRO A 526 36.74 24.87 -12.59
C PRO A 526 37.66 23.68 -12.27
N GLU A 527 38.97 23.92 -12.13
CA GLU A 527 39.99 22.88 -11.95
C GLU A 527 39.69 21.92 -10.79
N PHE A 528 39.13 22.44 -9.69
CA PHE A 528 38.79 21.63 -8.51
C PHE A 528 37.62 20.66 -8.73
N LEU A 529 36.78 20.86 -9.75
CA LEU A 529 35.65 19.99 -10.08
C LEU A 529 35.97 18.93 -11.14
N GLN A 530 37.08 19.07 -11.88
CA GLN A 530 37.45 18.12 -12.93
C GLN A 530 37.54 16.66 -12.45
N PRO A 531 38.01 16.34 -11.23
CA PRO A 531 38.01 14.96 -10.72
C PRO A 531 36.60 14.36 -10.57
N VAL A 532 35.58 15.18 -10.29
CA VAL A 532 34.19 14.73 -10.08
C VAL A 532 33.59 14.19 -11.37
N VAL A 533 34.04 14.69 -12.53
CA VAL A 533 33.61 14.23 -13.86
C VAL A 533 33.85 12.73 -14.04
N TYR A 534 34.91 12.18 -13.45
CA TYR A 534 35.23 10.74 -13.52
C TYR A 534 34.29 9.85 -12.68
N THR A 535 33.45 10.43 -11.81
CA THR A 535 32.44 9.67 -11.07
C THR A 535 31.16 9.43 -11.87
N SER A 536 30.98 10.13 -13.00
CA SER A 536 29.79 9.99 -13.84
C SER A 536 29.83 8.74 -14.70
N PHE A 537 28.88 7.84 -14.46
CA PHE A 537 28.66 6.67 -15.33
C PHE A 537 28.18 7.07 -16.74
N PHE A 538 27.47 8.20 -16.87
CA PHE A 538 27.00 8.69 -18.17
C PHE A 538 28.17 9.13 -19.05
N ARG A 539 29.26 9.65 -18.48
CA ARG A 539 30.47 10.00 -19.25
C ARG A 539 31.02 8.79 -19.99
N TYR A 540 31.31 7.70 -19.29
CA TYR A 540 31.89 6.51 -19.89
C TYR A 540 30.94 5.86 -20.90
N SER A 541 29.63 5.86 -20.61
CA SER A 541 28.63 5.40 -21.58
C SER A 541 28.65 6.25 -22.85
N PHE A 542 28.57 7.59 -22.72
CA PHE A 542 28.49 8.51 -23.85
C PHE A 542 29.76 8.51 -24.70
N GLN A 543 30.94 8.59 -24.05
CA GLN A 543 32.23 8.45 -24.72
C GLN A 543 32.36 7.10 -25.43
N GLY A 544 31.92 6.00 -24.81
CA GLY A 544 31.89 4.68 -25.43
C GLY A 544 31.03 4.62 -26.70
N SER A 545 29.84 5.24 -26.70
CA SER A 545 28.99 5.33 -27.89
C SER A 545 29.60 6.21 -28.99
N LEU A 546 30.22 7.34 -28.64
CA LEU A 546 30.93 8.20 -29.60
C LEU A 546 32.12 7.49 -30.24
N GLN A 547 32.94 6.79 -29.44
CA GLN A 547 34.09 6.02 -29.92
C GLN A 547 33.65 4.89 -30.86
N ALA A 548 32.59 4.16 -30.51
CA ALA A 548 32.07 3.10 -31.37
C ALA A 548 31.70 3.59 -32.78
N ILE A 549 31.14 4.80 -32.89
CA ILE A 549 30.62 5.34 -34.16
C ILE A 549 31.66 6.14 -34.94
N TYR A 550 32.54 6.89 -34.28
CA TYR A 550 33.45 7.83 -34.94
C TYR A 550 34.92 7.44 -34.87
N ALA A 551 35.32 6.53 -33.98
CA ALA A 551 36.71 6.08 -33.88
C ALA A 551 37.01 4.90 -34.82
N TYR A 552 38.14 4.22 -34.60
CA TYR A 552 38.59 3.05 -35.38
C TYR A 552 38.64 3.32 -36.89
N ASN A 553 39.36 4.38 -37.28
CA ASN A 553 39.62 4.76 -38.69
C ASN A 553 38.37 4.76 -39.60
N ARG A 554 37.24 5.33 -39.13
CA ARG A 554 36.06 5.55 -39.97
C ARG A 554 36.40 6.45 -41.17
N THR A 555 35.88 6.10 -42.34
CA THR A 555 36.01 6.94 -43.55
C THR A 555 35.41 8.32 -43.35
N ASN A 556 35.94 9.30 -44.08
CA ASN A 556 35.42 10.66 -44.07
C ASN A 556 33.93 10.69 -44.43
N LEU A 557 33.16 11.52 -43.72
CA LEU A 557 31.72 11.65 -43.93
C LEU A 557 31.45 12.50 -45.19
N PRO A 558 30.48 12.12 -46.05
CA PRO A 558 29.98 13.00 -47.11
C PRO A 558 29.39 14.27 -46.50
N CYS A 559 29.43 15.41 -47.21
CA CYS A 559 28.99 16.71 -46.73
C CYS A 559 27.99 17.30 -47.74
N SER A 560 26.78 17.64 -47.29
CA SER A 560 25.77 18.35 -48.09
C SER A 560 25.97 19.86 -48.16
N ASP A 561 26.61 20.46 -47.15
CA ASP A 561 26.89 21.90 -47.09
C ASP A 561 28.16 22.30 -47.86
N ILE A 562 28.29 23.60 -48.18
CA ILE A 562 29.44 24.15 -48.92
C ILE A 562 30.77 23.90 -48.17
N VAL A 563 30.74 23.91 -46.82
CA VAL A 563 31.90 23.64 -45.97
C VAL A 563 31.48 22.90 -44.70
N CYS A 564 31.94 21.66 -44.52
CA CYS A 564 31.80 20.92 -43.25
C CYS A 564 33.13 20.83 -42.49
N TYR A 565 33.24 21.53 -41.36
CA TYR A 565 34.43 21.44 -40.49
C TYR A 565 34.63 20.04 -39.90
N PHE A 566 33.53 19.33 -39.58
CA PHE A 566 33.51 18.01 -38.94
C PHE A 566 33.48 16.82 -39.91
N ASN A 567 33.84 17.02 -41.18
CA ASN A 567 33.94 15.94 -42.18
C ASN A 567 34.88 14.79 -41.72
N LYS A 568 35.99 15.13 -41.02
CA LYS A 568 36.89 14.15 -40.41
C LYS A 568 36.39 13.77 -39.00
N PRO A 569 36.08 12.48 -38.72
CA PRO A 569 35.60 12.02 -37.41
C PRO A 569 36.52 12.36 -36.23
N SER A 570 37.85 12.33 -36.43
CA SER A 570 38.84 12.69 -35.41
C SER A 570 38.73 14.13 -34.92
N LYS A 571 38.31 15.06 -35.79
CA LYS A 571 38.05 16.46 -35.38
C LYS A 571 36.82 16.56 -34.48
N PHE A 572 35.79 15.76 -34.75
CA PHE A 572 34.59 15.72 -33.93
C PHE A 572 34.86 15.09 -32.56
N LEU A 573 35.61 13.99 -32.50
CA LEU A 573 36.02 13.36 -31.23
C LEU A 573 36.84 14.32 -30.36
N LYS A 574 37.80 15.05 -30.95
CA LYS A 574 38.56 16.10 -30.25
C LYS A 574 37.67 17.25 -29.77
N PHE A 575 36.67 17.66 -30.56
CA PHE A 575 35.71 18.67 -30.14
C PHE A 575 34.85 18.21 -28.95
N MET A 576 34.52 16.92 -28.89
CA MET A 576 33.74 16.29 -27.81
C MET A 576 34.61 15.81 -26.62
N ASP A 577 35.88 16.24 -26.52
CA ASP A 577 36.79 15.86 -25.44
C ASP A 577 36.88 14.33 -25.22
N THR A 578 36.90 13.58 -26.33
CA THR A 578 36.90 12.11 -26.34
C THR A 578 38.12 11.58 -27.09
N PRO A 579 38.94 10.70 -26.48
CA PRO A 579 40.09 10.11 -27.17
C PRO A 579 39.65 9.14 -28.28
N GLU A 580 40.48 8.96 -29.30
CA GLU A 580 40.19 8.05 -30.42
C GLU A 580 40.32 6.57 -30.02
N GLU A 581 41.08 6.25 -28.98
CA GLU A 581 41.22 4.90 -28.44
C GLU A 581 40.68 4.80 -27.01
N GLY A 582 40.41 3.59 -26.52
CA GLY A 582 40.02 3.36 -25.12
C GLY A 582 38.56 2.93 -24.88
N TYR A 583 37.84 2.44 -25.89
CA TYR A 583 36.48 1.90 -25.72
C TYR A 583 36.39 0.85 -24.61
N TRP A 584 37.32 -0.11 -24.60
CA TRP A 584 37.33 -1.18 -23.58
C TRP A 584 37.60 -0.67 -22.17
N ASN A 585 38.33 0.44 -22.03
CA ASN A 585 38.49 1.11 -20.73
C ASN A 585 37.14 1.63 -20.23
N ASN A 586 36.38 2.31 -21.09
CA ASN A 586 35.03 2.79 -20.76
C ASN A 586 34.10 1.64 -20.35
N VAL A 587 34.12 0.52 -21.10
CA VAL A 587 33.36 -0.70 -20.75
C VAL A 587 33.76 -1.23 -19.37
N SER A 588 35.07 -1.34 -19.09
CA SER A 588 35.56 -1.87 -17.81
C SER A 588 35.13 -1.02 -16.61
N VAL A 589 35.10 0.30 -16.77
CA VAL A 589 34.67 1.24 -15.72
C VAL A 589 33.17 1.14 -15.47
N VAL A 590 32.34 1.05 -16.52
CA VAL A 590 30.89 0.86 -16.37
C VAL A 590 30.58 -0.48 -15.68
N VAL A 591 31.30 -1.55 -16.02
CA VAL A 591 31.18 -2.84 -15.32
C VAL A 591 31.58 -2.70 -13.84
N GLY A 592 32.64 -1.95 -13.54
CA GLY A 592 33.05 -1.61 -12.17
C GLY A 592 31.93 -0.92 -11.38
N PHE A 593 31.26 0.07 -11.97
CA PHE A 593 30.11 0.74 -11.35
C PHE A 593 28.94 -0.21 -11.08
N ILE A 594 28.62 -1.10 -12.03
CA ILE A 594 27.56 -2.11 -11.85
C ILE A 594 27.90 -3.00 -10.65
N VAL A 595 29.12 -3.53 -10.58
CA VAL A 595 29.54 -4.41 -9.47
C VAL A 595 29.49 -3.66 -8.13
N LEU A 596 29.98 -2.40 -8.08
CA LEU A 596 29.93 -1.57 -6.89
C LEU A 596 28.50 -1.36 -6.38
N PHE A 597 27.57 -0.93 -7.26
CA PHE A 597 26.19 -0.67 -6.88
C PHE A 597 25.42 -1.95 -6.50
N GLN A 598 25.75 -3.08 -7.12
CA GLN A 598 25.22 -4.38 -6.72
C GLN A 598 25.68 -4.77 -5.30
N ILE A 599 26.96 -4.55 -4.96
CA ILE A 599 27.46 -4.78 -3.59
C ILE A 599 26.74 -3.87 -2.59
N ILE A 600 26.55 -2.59 -2.91
CA ILE A 600 25.81 -1.64 -2.06
C ILE A 600 24.37 -2.12 -1.86
N LEU A 601 23.67 -2.52 -2.92
CA LEU A 601 22.32 -3.07 -2.86
C LEU A 601 22.26 -4.30 -1.94
N TYR A 602 23.20 -5.24 -2.08
CA TYR A 602 23.31 -6.40 -1.21
C TYR A 602 23.50 -6.03 0.26
N VAL A 603 24.37 -5.05 0.56
CA VAL A 603 24.61 -4.55 1.92
C VAL A 603 23.38 -3.87 2.50
N ILE A 604 22.68 -3.03 1.73
CA ILE A 604 21.44 -2.37 2.17
C ILE A 604 20.36 -3.40 2.45
N LEU A 605 20.15 -4.38 1.57
CA LEU A 605 19.21 -5.47 1.82
C LEU A 605 19.56 -6.26 3.08
N ARG A 606 20.85 -6.55 3.29
CA ARG A 606 21.32 -7.21 4.52
C ARG A 606 21.05 -6.38 5.76
N HIS A 607 21.22 -5.05 5.70
CA HIS A 607 20.98 -4.15 6.82
C HIS A 607 19.48 -3.95 7.10
N LEU A 608 18.65 -3.74 6.06
CA LEU A 608 17.19 -3.68 6.17
C LEU A 608 16.64 -4.91 6.86
N MET A 609 17.14 -6.09 6.50
CA MET A 609 16.74 -7.32 7.19
C MET A 609 17.13 -7.35 8.66
N SER A 610 18.34 -6.86 9.00
CA SER A 610 18.72 -6.73 10.41
C SER A 610 17.82 -5.74 11.16
N ARG A 611 17.37 -4.67 10.48
CA ARG A 611 16.50 -3.64 11.05
C ARG A 611 15.06 -4.11 11.17
N GLU A 612 14.49 -4.82 10.19
CA GLU A 612 13.14 -5.39 10.28
C GLU A 612 13.08 -6.54 11.27
N GLU A 613 14.12 -7.36 11.40
CA GLU A 613 14.26 -8.30 12.51
C GLU A 613 14.18 -7.58 13.88
N ILE A 614 14.59 -6.30 13.94
CA ILE A 614 14.46 -5.42 15.12
C ILE A 614 13.10 -4.70 15.18
N GLU A 615 12.51 -4.30 14.05
CA GLU A 615 11.29 -3.49 13.97
C GLU A 615 10.01 -4.33 14.09
N LEU A 616 9.99 -5.59 13.62
CA LEU A 616 8.96 -6.58 13.95
C LEU A 616 8.91 -6.91 15.45
N THR A 617 10.03 -6.75 16.17
CA THR A 617 10.04 -6.76 17.65
C THR A 617 9.32 -5.54 18.25
N LEU A 618 9.27 -4.42 17.53
CA LEU A 618 8.74 -3.12 17.96
C LEU A 618 7.28 -2.83 17.54
N THR A 619 6.80 -3.29 16.39
CA THR A 619 5.43 -2.98 15.91
C THR A 619 4.33 -3.70 16.69
N ALA A 620 4.63 -4.84 17.32
CA ALA A 620 3.75 -5.53 18.26
C ALA A 620 3.57 -4.79 19.62
N THR A 621 4.04 -3.54 19.73
CA THR A 621 4.12 -2.77 20.99
C THR A 621 3.26 -1.50 20.98
N THR A 622 2.63 -1.15 19.86
CA THR A 622 1.87 0.11 19.71
C THR A 622 0.38 -0.13 19.52
N THR A 623 -0.25 -0.71 20.53
CA THR A 623 -1.68 -0.51 20.83
C THR A 623 -1.77 -0.06 22.28
N THR A 624 -1.44 1.20 22.53
CA THR A 624 -1.68 1.86 23.81
C THR A 624 -3.12 2.33 23.88
N THR A 625 -3.98 1.55 24.52
CA THR A 625 -5.26 2.00 25.04
C THR A 625 -5.02 2.87 26.27
N THR A 626 -5.43 4.14 26.17
CA THR A 626 -5.69 5.00 27.32
C THR A 626 -6.98 4.53 27.99
N THR A 627 -6.86 4.05 29.23
CA THR A 627 -8.00 3.80 30.12
C THR A 627 -8.58 5.13 30.57
N THR A 628 -9.74 5.50 30.03
CA THR A 628 -10.56 6.62 30.53
C THR A 628 -11.82 6.06 31.18
N THR A 629 -12.04 6.48 32.42
CA THR A 629 -13.19 6.19 33.26
C THR A 629 -14.49 6.67 32.61
N VAL A 630 -15.50 5.81 32.66
CA VAL A 630 -16.86 6.03 32.16
C VAL A 630 -17.50 7.22 32.89
N ALA A 631 -17.90 8.22 32.13
CA ALA A 631 -18.90 9.21 32.54
C ALA A 631 -20.03 9.16 31.53
N THR A 632 -21.23 8.81 32.00
CA THR A 632 -22.49 8.89 31.26
C THR A 632 -22.86 10.36 31.05
N PRO A 633 -23.06 10.84 29.80
CA PRO A 633 -23.69 12.12 29.56
C PRO A 633 -25.18 11.93 29.25
N THR A 634 -26.02 12.54 30.07
CA THR A 634 -27.44 12.81 29.79
C THR A 634 -27.59 14.15 29.06
N THR A 635 -28.44 14.18 28.03
CA THR A 635 -29.09 15.34 27.34
C THR A 635 -28.28 16.20 26.34
N PRO A 636 -28.93 16.94 25.38
CA PRO A 636 -30.31 16.90 24.88
C PRO A 636 -30.43 16.49 23.39
N LEU A 637 -31.65 16.20 22.98
CA LEU A 637 -32.04 15.66 21.67
C LEU A 637 -31.98 16.71 20.57
N LEU A 638 -31.28 16.41 19.48
CA LEU A 638 -31.49 17.09 18.21
C LEU A 638 -32.89 16.77 17.71
N GLU A 639 -33.71 17.77 17.42
CA GLU A 639 -35.01 17.59 16.78
C GLU A 639 -34.80 16.92 15.41
N PHE A 640 -35.27 15.68 15.27
CA PHE A 640 -35.46 15.01 13.99
C PHE A 640 -36.77 14.23 14.05
N VAL A 641 -37.41 14.04 12.89
CA VAL A 641 -38.66 13.27 12.81
C VAL A 641 -38.31 11.78 12.83
N PRO A 642 -38.76 11.00 13.82
CA PRO A 642 -38.57 9.56 13.83
C PRO A 642 -39.10 8.95 12.53
N SER A 643 -38.26 8.22 11.80
CA SER A 643 -38.57 7.79 10.44
C SER A 643 -38.47 6.28 10.30
N THR A 644 -39.60 5.65 9.95
CA THR A 644 -39.69 4.22 9.66
C THR A 644 -39.44 3.97 8.18
N MET A 645 -38.54 3.05 7.87
CA MET A 645 -38.29 2.59 6.50
C MET A 645 -39.11 1.31 6.20
N ARG A 646 -39.74 1.25 5.03
CA ARG A 646 -40.48 0.09 4.54
C ARG A 646 -40.05 -0.22 3.11
N PHE A 647 -39.86 -1.50 2.82
CA PHE A 647 -39.52 -1.95 1.47
C PHE A 647 -40.35 -3.17 1.10
N ARG A 648 -40.83 -3.20 -0.15
CA ARG A 648 -41.82 -4.16 -0.66
C ARG A 648 -41.36 -4.75 -1.97
N ASN A 649 -41.33 -6.07 -2.03
CA ASN A 649 -41.04 -6.87 -3.22
C ASN A 649 -39.78 -6.40 -3.96
N VAL A 650 -38.73 -6.07 -3.21
CA VAL A 650 -37.48 -5.55 -3.78
C VAL A 650 -36.74 -6.67 -4.50
N VAL A 651 -36.49 -6.48 -5.80
CA VAL A 651 -35.67 -7.34 -6.65
C VAL A 651 -34.54 -6.48 -7.19
N TYR A 652 -33.31 -6.99 -7.12
CA TYR A 652 -32.14 -6.31 -7.64
C TYR A 652 -31.36 -7.23 -8.56
N ARG A 653 -31.19 -6.80 -9.82
CA ARG A 653 -30.55 -7.56 -10.88
C ARG A 653 -29.31 -6.81 -11.39
N THR A 654 -28.18 -7.52 -11.46
CA THR A 654 -26.92 -6.99 -12.01
C THR A 654 -26.30 -8.04 -12.93
N ASN A 655 -25.90 -7.67 -14.15
CA ASN A 655 -25.27 -8.57 -15.12
C ASN A 655 -26.03 -9.92 -15.29
N ASP A 656 -27.35 -9.85 -15.50
CA ASP A 656 -28.27 -11.01 -15.64
C ASP A 656 -28.36 -11.97 -14.43
N LYS A 657 -27.79 -11.61 -13.27
CA LYS A 657 -27.95 -12.37 -12.02
C LYS A 657 -28.88 -11.66 -11.05
N ASP A 658 -29.89 -12.37 -10.54
CA ASP A 658 -30.73 -11.90 -9.45
C ASP A 658 -29.96 -11.99 -8.13
N ILE A 659 -29.62 -10.84 -7.55
CA ILE A 659 -28.91 -10.75 -6.27
C ILE A 659 -29.92 -10.71 -5.12
N LEU A 660 -31.02 -9.96 -5.29
CA LEU A 660 -32.15 -9.92 -4.36
C LEU A 660 -33.40 -10.43 -5.08
N SER A 661 -34.17 -11.28 -4.41
CA SER A 661 -35.34 -11.95 -4.97
C SER A 661 -36.54 -11.76 -4.05
N ASN A 662 -37.33 -10.71 -4.31
CA ASN A 662 -38.59 -10.41 -3.66
C ASN A 662 -38.47 -10.17 -2.14
N VAL A 663 -37.56 -9.28 -1.77
CA VAL A 663 -37.25 -8.99 -0.36
C VAL A 663 -38.20 -7.92 0.16
N SER A 664 -38.84 -8.19 1.31
CA SER A 664 -39.76 -7.26 1.98
C SER A 664 -39.41 -7.12 3.47
N GLY A 665 -39.68 -5.96 4.05
CA GLY A 665 -39.37 -5.70 5.45
C GLY A 665 -39.69 -4.28 5.92
N ARG A 666 -39.55 -4.07 7.22
CA ARG A 666 -39.79 -2.80 7.89
C ARG A 666 -38.73 -2.56 8.97
N PHE A 667 -38.11 -1.39 8.97
CA PHE A 667 -37.20 -0.93 10.01
C PHE A 667 -37.83 0.24 10.76
N GLN A 668 -38.13 0.03 12.05
CA GLN A 668 -38.83 1.00 12.89
C GLN A 668 -37.86 2.00 13.51
N HIS A 669 -38.36 3.22 13.75
CA HIS A 669 -37.62 4.24 14.47
C HIS A 669 -37.39 3.88 15.93
N GLY A 670 -36.27 4.35 16.50
CA GLY A 670 -35.91 4.07 17.88
C GLY A 670 -35.34 2.67 18.11
N ARG A 671 -35.19 1.85 17.05
CA ARG A 671 -34.71 0.47 17.12
C ARG A 671 -33.41 0.32 16.33
N MET A 672 -32.53 -0.53 16.85
CA MET A 672 -31.29 -0.94 16.20
C MET A 672 -31.46 -2.33 15.59
N VAL A 673 -31.27 -2.43 14.27
CA VAL A 673 -31.48 -3.66 13.49
C VAL A 673 -30.14 -4.26 13.06
N ALA A 674 -29.94 -5.54 13.36
CA ALA A 674 -28.82 -6.33 12.85
C ALA A 674 -29.21 -7.02 11.53
N LEU A 675 -28.58 -6.63 10.41
CA LEU A 675 -28.70 -7.30 9.13
C LEU A 675 -27.65 -8.40 9.01
N MET A 676 -28.08 -9.67 9.03
CA MET A 676 -27.18 -10.83 9.10
C MET A 676 -27.47 -11.83 8.00
N GLY A 677 -26.44 -12.57 7.59
CA GLY A 677 -26.53 -13.58 6.55
C GLY A 677 -25.14 -14.00 6.05
N PRO A 678 -25.00 -15.16 5.38
CA PRO A 678 -23.71 -15.62 4.88
C PRO A 678 -23.12 -14.65 3.83
N SER A 679 -21.83 -14.82 3.53
CA SER A 679 -21.19 -14.05 2.46
C SER A 679 -21.90 -14.30 1.12
N GLY A 680 -22.09 -13.25 0.32
CA GLY A 680 -22.84 -13.34 -0.94
C GLY A 680 -24.37 -13.42 -0.80
N ALA A 681 -24.94 -13.30 0.40
CA ALA A 681 -26.40 -13.32 0.60
C ALA A 681 -27.16 -12.12 0.02
N GLY A 682 -26.46 -11.02 -0.33
CA GLY A 682 -27.06 -9.77 -0.84
C GLY A 682 -27.14 -8.62 0.18
N LYS A 683 -26.44 -8.70 1.32
CA LYS A 683 -26.50 -7.71 2.43
C LYS A 683 -26.14 -6.29 2.00
N SER A 684 -24.93 -6.08 1.47
CA SER A 684 -24.47 -4.75 1.02
C SER A 684 -25.31 -4.24 -0.16
N SER A 685 -25.73 -5.14 -1.06
CA SER A 685 -26.66 -4.79 -2.15
C SER A 685 -28.01 -4.31 -1.62
N LEU A 686 -28.54 -4.94 -0.56
CA LEU A 686 -29.77 -4.48 0.10
C LEU A 686 -29.56 -3.10 0.74
N LEU A 687 -28.45 -2.87 1.45
CA LEU A 687 -28.17 -1.54 2.01
C LEU A 687 -28.03 -0.45 0.93
N ASN A 688 -27.39 -0.75 -0.21
CA ASN A 688 -27.24 0.19 -1.33
C ASN A 688 -28.58 0.55 -1.98
N VAL A 689 -29.48 -0.43 -2.10
CA VAL A 689 -30.84 -0.18 -2.62
C VAL A 689 -31.66 0.63 -1.62
N LEU A 690 -31.55 0.31 -0.32
CA LEU A 690 -32.26 1.02 0.73
C LEU A 690 -31.79 2.46 0.91
N SER A 691 -30.49 2.73 0.76
CA SER A 691 -29.92 4.08 0.87
C SER A 691 -30.21 4.96 -0.35
N GLY A 692 -30.74 4.39 -1.44
CA GLY A 692 -30.85 5.08 -2.72
C GLY A 692 -29.49 5.32 -3.41
N ALA A 693 -28.42 4.67 -2.97
CA ALA A 693 -27.09 4.76 -3.61
C ALA A 693 -27.05 4.01 -4.96
N GLN A 694 -27.81 2.92 -5.09
CA GLN A 694 -27.94 2.16 -6.33
C GLN A 694 -29.41 1.83 -6.61
N MET A 695 -30.02 2.61 -7.51
CA MET A 695 -31.42 2.41 -7.93
C MET A 695 -31.57 1.76 -9.32
N PHE A 696 -30.49 1.74 -10.12
CA PHE A 696 -30.51 1.13 -11.45
C PHE A 696 -30.58 -0.40 -11.37
N GLY A 697 -31.58 -0.99 -12.03
CA GLY A 697 -31.82 -2.44 -11.99
C GLY A 697 -32.65 -2.94 -10.81
N THR A 698 -33.24 -2.02 -10.03
CA THR A 698 -34.12 -2.34 -8.90
C THR A 698 -35.59 -2.35 -9.33
N LEU A 699 -36.33 -3.39 -8.95
CA LEU A 699 -37.79 -3.46 -9.01
C LEU A 699 -38.35 -3.52 -7.58
N GLY A 700 -39.56 -3.01 -7.36
CA GLY A 700 -40.18 -2.92 -6.03
C GLY A 700 -40.27 -1.48 -5.52
N THR A 701 -40.73 -1.30 -4.28
CA THR A 701 -40.87 0.04 -3.68
C THR A 701 -40.18 0.13 -2.33
N VAL A 702 -39.40 1.19 -2.12
CA VAL A 702 -38.79 1.56 -0.83
C VAL A 702 -39.37 2.90 -0.42
N THR A 703 -39.92 2.99 0.78
CA THR A 703 -40.55 4.20 1.31
C THR A 703 -40.06 4.54 2.72
N ILE A 704 -39.90 5.83 3.01
CA ILE A 704 -39.62 6.39 4.34
C ILE A 704 -40.87 7.13 4.79
N ASN A 705 -41.50 6.70 5.88
CA ASN A 705 -42.78 7.25 6.37
C ASN A 705 -43.90 7.31 5.29
N GLY A 706 -43.84 6.45 4.27
CA GLY A 706 -44.83 6.38 3.18
C GLY A 706 -44.44 7.13 1.91
N GLU A 707 -43.36 7.92 1.93
CA GLU A 707 -42.83 8.61 0.74
C GLU A 707 -41.72 7.77 0.08
N PRO A 708 -41.65 7.69 -1.26
CA PRO A 708 -40.61 6.92 -1.95
C PRO A 708 -39.21 7.46 -1.67
N VAL A 709 -38.23 6.57 -1.59
CA VAL A 709 -36.81 6.93 -1.50
C VAL A 709 -36.31 7.36 -2.87
N GLU A 710 -35.71 8.55 -2.94
CA GLU A 710 -35.05 9.08 -4.13
C GLU A 710 -33.54 8.76 -4.13
N GLU A 711 -32.88 8.99 -5.27
CA GLU A 711 -31.42 8.81 -5.37
C GLU A 711 -30.69 9.81 -4.46
N ASN A 712 -29.87 9.31 -3.52
CA ASN A 712 -29.19 10.09 -2.47
C ASN A 712 -30.15 10.89 -1.56
N ASP A 713 -31.24 10.26 -1.11
CA ASP A 713 -32.21 10.86 -0.19
C ASP A 713 -31.55 11.34 1.12
N PRO A 714 -31.66 12.63 1.50
CA PRO A 714 -31.00 13.19 2.67
C PRO A 714 -31.52 12.64 4.01
N ARG A 715 -32.65 11.91 4.01
CA ARG A 715 -33.22 11.28 5.21
C ARG A 715 -32.47 10.01 5.62
N SER A 716 -31.65 9.44 4.74
CA SER A 716 -30.86 8.25 5.01
C SER A 716 -29.39 8.48 4.69
N VAL A 717 -28.50 7.93 5.51
CA VAL A 717 -27.05 7.96 5.23
C VAL A 717 -26.49 6.56 5.21
N TYR A 718 -25.65 6.29 4.20
CA TYR A 718 -24.92 5.06 4.03
C TYR A 718 -23.45 5.21 4.45
N VAL A 719 -22.99 4.34 5.35
CA VAL A 719 -21.61 4.26 5.80
C VAL A 719 -20.99 2.97 5.28
N GLU A 720 -20.21 3.08 4.19
CA GLU A 720 -19.50 1.96 3.56
C GLU A 720 -18.51 1.25 4.50
N GLN A 721 -18.16 0.00 4.16
CA GLN A 721 -17.19 -0.82 4.88
C GLN A 721 -15.80 -0.16 4.95
N GLU A 722 -15.27 0.30 3.82
CA GLU A 722 -14.04 1.10 3.78
C GLU A 722 -14.40 2.60 3.79
N CYS A 723 -13.95 3.32 4.82
CA CYS A 723 -14.13 4.77 4.88
C CYS A 723 -12.76 5.45 4.83
N PRO A 724 -12.25 5.75 3.62
CA PRO A 724 -10.95 6.38 3.50
C PRO A 724 -11.06 7.81 4.05
N LEU A 725 -10.25 8.11 5.06
CA LEU A 725 -10.15 9.42 5.72
C LEU A 725 -8.80 10.07 5.38
N LEU A 726 -8.76 11.41 5.38
CA LEU A 726 -7.51 12.14 5.17
C LEU A 726 -6.58 11.99 6.37
N VAL A 727 -5.44 11.33 6.13
CA VAL A 727 -4.56 10.76 7.16
C VAL A 727 -3.77 11.83 7.94
N PHE A 728 -3.53 13.00 7.33
CA PHE A 728 -2.74 14.12 7.89
C PHE A 728 -3.56 15.17 8.66
N LEU A 729 -4.89 15.02 8.71
CA LEU A 729 -5.75 15.90 9.50
C LEU A 729 -5.95 15.33 10.91
N THR A 730 -6.27 16.21 11.86
CA THR A 730 -6.73 15.79 13.20
C THR A 730 -8.21 15.44 13.19
N VAL A 731 -8.66 14.68 14.19
CA VAL A 731 -10.09 14.40 14.43
C VAL A 731 -10.93 15.68 14.39
N TYR A 732 -10.50 16.72 15.10
CA TYR A 732 -11.22 17.99 15.17
C TYR A 732 -11.28 18.72 13.83
N GLU A 733 -10.19 18.72 13.05
CA GLU A 733 -10.16 19.38 11.75
C GLU A 733 -10.98 18.66 10.69
N THR A 734 -10.98 17.33 10.70
CA THR A 734 -11.85 16.52 9.84
C THR A 734 -13.32 16.83 10.12
N MET A 735 -13.70 16.88 11.40
CA MET A 735 -15.05 17.28 11.80
C MET A 735 -15.36 18.73 11.44
N GLN A 736 -14.45 19.66 11.70
CA GLN A 736 -14.65 21.07 11.37
C GLN A 736 -14.81 21.28 9.86
N PHE A 737 -14.04 20.56 9.04
CA PHE A 737 -14.16 20.56 7.59
C PHE A 737 -15.54 20.04 7.16
N ALA A 738 -15.95 18.89 7.68
CA ALA A 738 -17.27 18.31 7.39
C ALA A 738 -18.42 19.22 7.84
N VAL A 739 -18.32 19.85 9.02
CA VAL A 739 -19.31 20.80 9.56
C VAL A 739 -19.40 22.04 8.69
N ASN A 740 -18.27 22.60 8.26
CA ASN A 740 -18.25 23.75 7.37
C ASN A 740 -18.92 23.44 6.02
N MET A 741 -18.84 22.21 5.52
CA MET A 741 -19.44 21.82 4.24
C MET A 741 -20.92 21.43 4.35
N LYS A 742 -21.28 20.69 5.41
CA LYS A 742 -22.63 20.11 5.57
C LYS A 742 -23.63 21.04 6.28
N MET A 743 -23.19 22.06 7.02
CA MET A 743 -24.08 23.04 7.64
C MET A 743 -24.24 24.31 6.78
N PRO A 744 -25.36 25.05 6.90
CA PRO A 744 -25.53 26.34 6.24
C PRO A 744 -24.37 27.30 6.53
N GLN A 745 -23.98 28.05 5.50
CA GLN A 745 -22.86 28.99 5.61
C GLN A 745 -23.09 30.05 6.69
N ASP A 746 -24.33 30.57 6.79
CA ASP A 746 -24.74 31.66 7.69
C ASP A 746 -24.83 31.23 9.16
N ALA A 747 -24.69 29.94 9.46
CA ALA A 747 -24.71 29.46 10.84
C ALA A 747 -23.51 30.03 11.63
N PRO A 748 -23.74 30.59 12.84
CA PRO A 748 -22.70 31.24 13.61
C PRO A 748 -21.58 30.25 13.97
N PHE A 749 -20.35 30.74 13.99
CA PHE A 749 -19.17 29.91 14.26
C PHE A 749 -19.25 29.19 15.61
N SER A 750 -19.83 29.83 16.63
CA SER A 750 -20.09 29.23 17.95
C SER A 750 -21.01 28.02 17.86
N ALA A 751 -22.07 28.06 17.03
CA ALA A 751 -22.96 26.93 16.82
C ALA A 751 -22.27 25.78 16.08
N LYS A 752 -21.42 26.08 15.09
CA LYS A 752 -20.60 25.07 14.39
C LYS A 752 -19.64 24.36 15.34
N ILE A 753 -18.99 25.11 16.24
CA ILE A 753 -18.12 24.54 17.29
C ILE A 753 -18.95 23.71 18.28
N ALA A 754 -20.07 24.24 18.76
CA ALA A 754 -20.94 23.55 19.70
C ALA A 754 -21.39 22.20 19.13
N LYS A 755 -21.86 22.18 17.87
CA LYS A 755 -22.25 20.97 17.14
C LYS A 755 -21.08 19.99 16.99
N THR A 756 -19.89 20.48 16.67
CA THR A 756 -18.68 19.64 16.55
C THR A 756 -18.35 18.97 17.88
N ASN A 757 -18.33 19.74 18.97
CA ASN A 757 -18.00 19.26 20.30
C ASN A 757 -19.07 18.29 20.82
N GLU A 758 -20.35 18.59 20.58
CA GLU A 758 -21.49 17.74 20.91
C GLU A 758 -21.36 16.36 20.24
N ILE A 759 -21.13 16.32 18.91
CA ILE A 759 -20.95 15.06 18.19
C ILE A 759 -19.70 14.33 18.70
N LEU A 760 -18.57 15.02 18.88
CA LEU A 760 -17.35 14.39 19.39
C LEU A 760 -17.50 13.82 20.80
N GLN A 761 -18.32 14.45 21.65
CA GLN A 761 -18.68 13.91 22.97
C GLN A 761 -19.60 12.70 22.83
N MET A 762 -20.62 12.78 21.95
CA MET A 762 -21.58 11.71 21.70
C MET A 762 -20.91 10.42 21.19
N VAL A 763 -19.93 10.54 20.29
CA VAL A 763 -19.17 9.38 19.77
C VAL A 763 -17.90 9.07 20.59
N GLY A 764 -17.68 9.73 21.73
CA GLY A 764 -16.58 9.43 22.64
C GLY A 764 -15.17 9.74 22.09
N LEU A 765 -15.06 10.68 21.14
CA LEU A 765 -13.79 11.10 20.51
C LEU A 765 -13.28 12.47 20.98
N TYR A 766 -13.96 13.11 21.94
CA TYR A 766 -13.58 14.44 22.42
C TYR A 766 -12.16 14.50 22.99
N ALA A 767 -11.70 13.45 23.68
CA ALA A 767 -10.34 13.38 24.23
C ALA A 767 -9.27 13.28 23.13
N SER A 768 -9.57 12.55 22.05
CA SER A 768 -8.68 12.33 20.89
C SER A 768 -8.77 13.43 19.83
N ARG A 769 -9.42 14.57 20.12
CA ARG A 769 -9.72 15.62 19.14
C ARG A 769 -8.48 16.21 18.44
N THR A 770 -7.33 16.24 19.10
CA THR A 770 -6.05 16.76 18.56
C THR A 770 -5.19 15.67 17.93
N THR A 771 -5.59 14.41 18.00
CA THR A 771 -4.86 13.28 17.44
C THR A 771 -5.01 13.26 15.92
N LEU A 772 -3.91 13.03 15.19
CA LEU A 772 -3.92 12.82 13.74
C LEU A 772 -4.65 11.52 13.39
N VAL A 773 -5.41 11.52 12.31
CA VAL A 773 -6.18 10.34 11.85
C VAL A 773 -5.27 9.12 11.65
N ARG A 774 -4.03 9.30 11.16
CA ARG A 774 -3.03 8.23 11.00
C ARG A 774 -2.66 7.49 12.30
N ASN A 775 -2.82 8.16 13.43
CA ASN A 775 -2.46 7.65 14.74
C ASN A 775 -3.68 7.12 15.52
N LEU A 776 -4.89 7.24 14.97
CA LEU A 776 -6.10 6.70 15.57
C LEU A 776 -6.12 5.19 15.44
N SER A 777 -6.68 4.51 16.44
CA SER A 777 -7.03 3.10 16.29
C SER A 777 -8.12 2.90 15.23
N GLY A 778 -8.23 1.71 14.64
CA GLY A 778 -9.29 1.41 13.66
C GLY A 778 -10.70 1.71 14.21
N GLY A 779 -10.92 1.47 15.51
CA GLY A 779 -12.20 1.73 16.16
C GLY A 779 -12.51 3.23 16.27
N GLU A 780 -11.50 4.02 16.60
CA GLU A 780 -11.60 5.48 16.60
C GLU A 780 -11.81 6.04 15.19
N GLN A 781 -11.14 5.49 14.17
CA GLN A 781 -11.36 5.88 12.77
C GLN A 781 -12.80 5.56 12.33
N ARG A 782 -13.35 4.41 12.73
CA ARG A 782 -14.74 4.05 12.44
C ARG A 782 -15.73 4.98 13.13
N ARG A 783 -15.49 5.31 14.41
CA ARG A 783 -16.29 6.31 15.14
C ARG A 783 -16.21 7.68 14.49
N LEU A 784 -15.04 8.08 13.99
CA LEU A 784 -14.89 9.35 13.26
C LEU A 784 -15.67 9.34 11.95
N ALA A 785 -15.66 8.23 11.20
CA ALA A 785 -16.46 8.08 9.99
C ALA A 785 -17.97 8.22 10.28
N VAL A 786 -18.46 7.62 11.38
CA VAL A 786 -19.86 7.80 11.83
C VAL A 786 -20.13 9.24 12.26
N ALA A 787 -19.21 9.86 13.02
CA ALA A 787 -19.34 11.23 13.51
C ALA A 787 -19.50 12.25 12.36
N VAL A 788 -18.74 12.08 11.28
CA VAL A 788 -18.81 12.90 10.06
C VAL A 788 -20.19 12.84 9.41
N GLU A 789 -20.87 11.69 9.48
CA GLU A 789 -22.21 11.50 8.94
C GLU A 789 -23.33 12.02 9.86
N LEU A 790 -23.09 12.04 11.18
CA LEU A 790 -24.05 12.58 12.16
C LEU A 790 -24.27 14.10 12.05
N ILE A 791 -23.42 14.84 11.33
CA ILE A 791 -23.52 16.30 11.17
C ILE A 791 -24.86 16.72 10.55
N GLN A 792 -25.35 15.98 9.56
CA GLN A 792 -26.64 16.24 8.89
C GLN A 792 -27.85 15.81 9.72
N ASN A 793 -27.64 15.23 10.90
CA ASN A 793 -28.70 14.74 11.76
C ASN A 793 -29.67 13.74 11.07
N PRO A 794 -29.17 12.72 10.33
CA PRO A 794 -30.05 11.82 9.57
C PRO A 794 -30.92 10.94 10.49
N PRO A 795 -32.24 10.82 10.23
CA PRO A 795 -33.12 9.97 11.04
C PRO A 795 -32.88 8.47 10.78
N ILE A 796 -32.34 8.08 9.61
CA ILE A 796 -32.00 6.71 9.25
C ILE A 796 -30.50 6.60 8.96
N MET A 797 -29.82 5.64 9.59
CA MET A 797 -28.41 5.32 9.34
C MET A 797 -28.24 3.87 8.94
N LEU A 798 -27.59 3.64 7.80
CA LEU A 798 -27.29 2.33 7.23
C LEU A 798 -25.77 2.13 7.26
N LEU A 799 -25.28 1.22 8.09
CA LEU A 799 -23.84 1.00 8.27
C LEU A 799 -23.43 -0.39 7.77
N ASP A 800 -22.50 -0.44 6.81
CA ASP A 800 -21.94 -1.71 6.34
C ASP A 800 -20.75 -2.11 7.21
N GLU A 801 -20.88 -3.21 7.96
CA GLU A 801 -19.87 -3.83 8.82
C GLU A 801 -19.13 -2.85 9.75
N PRO A 802 -19.83 -2.18 10.69
CA PRO A 802 -19.21 -1.20 11.57
C PRO A 802 -18.21 -1.79 12.57
N THR A 803 -18.16 -3.11 12.73
CA THR A 803 -17.26 -3.82 13.65
C THR A 803 -16.11 -4.55 12.96
N SER A 804 -16.00 -4.47 11.62
CA SER A 804 -14.97 -5.19 10.88
C SER A 804 -13.57 -4.65 11.18
N GLY A 805 -12.61 -5.55 11.42
CA GLY A 805 -11.22 -5.20 11.75
C GLY A 805 -11.03 -4.56 13.13
N LEU A 806 -12.07 -4.54 13.98
CA LEU A 806 -12.01 -4.01 15.34
C LEU A 806 -11.84 -5.12 16.37
N ASP A 807 -11.21 -4.80 17.50
CA ASP A 807 -11.18 -5.71 18.64
C ASP A 807 -12.51 -5.72 19.40
N SER A 808 -12.68 -6.68 20.31
CA SER A 808 -13.93 -6.89 21.06
C SER A 808 -14.38 -5.65 21.82
N VAL A 809 -13.42 -4.97 22.46
CA VAL A 809 -13.67 -3.77 23.28
C VAL A 809 -14.05 -2.58 22.41
N SER A 810 -13.32 -2.32 21.32
CA SER A 810 -13.66 -1.20 20.43
C SER A 810 -14.97 -1.46 19.69
N SER A 811 -15.26 -2.71 19.32
CA SER A 811 -16.54 -3.10 18.73
C SER A 811 -17.69 -2.84 19.70
N ALA A 812 -17.54 -3.23 20.97
CA ALA A 812 -18.52 -2.96 22.01
C ALA A 812 -18.77 -1.48 22.22
N GLN A 813 -17.72 -0.66 22.20
CA GLN A 813 -17.85 0.79 22.27
C GLN A 813 -18.65 1.34 21.09
N VAL A 814 -18.30 0.95 19.85
CA VAL A 814 -19.01 1.38 18.65
C VAL A 814 -20.50 1.02 18.72
N ILE A 815 -20.82 -0.25 19.03
CA ILE A 815 -22.22 -0.71 19.11
C ILE A 815 -22.98 -0.03 20.26
N THR A 816 -22.36 0.18 21.42
CA THR A 816 -23.00 0.87 22.55
C THR A 816 -23.34 2.33 22.19
N HIS A 817 -22.44 3.02 21.48
CA HIS A 817 -22.71 4.36 20.98
C HIS A 817 -23.81 4.36 19.91
N LEU A 818 -23.82 3.40 19.00
CA LEU A 818 -24.93 3.22 18.04
C LEU A 818 -26.25 2.94 18.76
N LYS A 819 -26.26 2.12 19.81
CA LYS A 819 -27.45 1.88 20.62
C LYS A 819 -27.95 3.16 21.28
N SER A 820 -27.06 3.96 21.86
CA SER A 820 -27.42 5.27 22.41
C SER A 820 -28.05 6.20 21.37
N LEU A 821 -27.58 6.15 20.12
CA LEU A 821 -28.15 6.90 19.00
C LEU A 821 -29.53 6.35 18.56
N ALA A 822 -29.72 5.03 18.58
CA ALA A 822 -31.02 4.42 18.31
C ALA A 822 -32.04 4.80 19.40
N MET A 823 -31.65 4.72 20.68
CA MET A 823 -32.50 5.12 21.82
C MET A 823 -32.91 6.59 21.78
N SER A 824 -32.17 7.45 21.07
CA SER A 824 -32.57 8.84 20.83
C SER A 824 -33.69 8.99 19.79
N GLY A 825 -34.20 7.90 19.21
CA GLY A 825 -35.29 7.87 18.22
C GLY A 825 -34.89 7.55 16.78
N ARG A 826 -33.60 7.31 16.49
CA ARG A 826 -33.10 7.03 15.12
C ARG A 826 -33.36 5.58 14.70
N THR A 827 -33.47 5.35 13.41
CA THR A 827 -33.46 4.01 12.82
C THR A 827 -32.03 3.67 12.43
N ILE A 828 -31.43 2.69 13.09
CA ILE A 828 -30.06 2.26 12.79
C ILE A 828 -30.09 0.84 12.27
N VAL A 829 -29.61 0.64 11.05
CA VAL A 829 -29.45 -0.68 10.46
C VAL A 829 -27.97 -0.89 10.23
N CYS A 830 -27.42 -1.99 10.71
CA CYS A 830 -26.04 -2.33 10.43
C CYS A 830 -25.88 -3.79 10.04
N THR A 831 -25.01 -4.05 9.07
CA THR A 831 -24.60 -5.42 8.75
C THR A 831 -23.56 -5.86 9.76
N ILE A 832 -23.74 -7.04 10.36
CA ILE A 832 -22.74 -7.59 11.27
C ILE A 832 -22.48 -9.04 10.91
N HIS A 833 -21.20 -9.35 10.76
CA HIS A 833 -20.71 -10.69 10.53
C HIS A 833 -20.27 -11.27 11.89
N GLN A 834 -21.11 -12.13 12.48
CA GLN A 834 -20.86 -12.83 13.76
C GLN A 834 -20.56 -11.93 14.97
N PRO A 835 -21.57 -11.27 15.57
CA PRO A 835 -21.38 -10.51 16.81
C PRO A 835 -21.13 -11.43 18.02
N ALA A 836 -20.30 -10.96 18.96
CA ALA A 836 -20.17 -11.58 20.29
C ALA A 836 -21.51 -11.61 21.04
N SER A 837 -21.68 -12.55 21.98
CA SER A 837 -22.96 -12.78 22.67
C SER A 837 -23.50 -11.53 23.38
N SER A 838 -22.66 -10.76 24.07
CA SER A 838 -23.04 -9.50 24.72
C SER A 838 -23.44 -8.40 23.74
N LEU A 839 -22.84 -8.37 22.55
CA LEU A 839 -23.17 -7.37 21.52
C LEU A 839 -24.49 -7.67 20.86
N PHE A 840 -24.78 -8.96 20.62
CA PHE A 840 -26.02 -9.36 19.97
C PHE A 840 -27.25 -8.96 20.79
N GLN A 841 -27.16 -9.02 22.13
CA GLN A 841 -28.23 -8.60 23.04
C GLN A 841 -28.52 -7.09 23.01
N LEU A 842 -27.63 -6.26 22.44
CA LEU A 842 -27.87 -4.82 22.29
C LEU A 842 -28.81 -4.49 21.11
N PHE A 843 -28.98 -5.42 20.17
CA PHE A 843 -29.89 -5.26 19.04
C PHE A 843 -31.33 -5.46 19.45
N ASP A 844 -32.22 -4.65 18.86
CA ASP A 844 -33.65 -4.76 19.11
C ASP A 844 -34.26 -5.78 18.15
N ASP A 845 -33.86 -5.74 16.87
CA ASP A 845 -34.37 -6.60 15.80
C ASP A 845 -33.24 -7.22 14.97
N VAL A 846 -33.55 -8.35 14.34
CA VAL A 846 -32.66 -9.07 13.42
C VAL A 846 -33.36 -9.26 12.09
N TYR A 847 -32.62 -9.03 11.01
CA TYR A 847 -33.04 -9.32 9.64
C TYR A 847 -32.09 -10.36 9.03
N LEU A 848 -32.58 -11.57 8.78
CA LEU A 848 -31.80 -12.71 8.30
C LEU A 848 -31.99 -12.92 6.79
N LEU A 849 -30.91 -12.82 6.03
CA LEU A 849 -30.90 -12.93 4.57
C LEU A 849 -30.14 -14.18 4.09
N ARG A 850 -30.71 -14.93 3.15
CA ARG A 850 -30.03 -16.03 2.42
C ARG A 850 -30.40 -16.00 0.95
N GLN A 851 -29.42 -16.05 0.06
CA GLN A 851 -29.62 -16.12 -1.40
C GLN A 851 -30.66 -15.09 -1.89
N GLY A 852 -30.58 -13.85 -1.40
CA GLY A 852 -31.51 -12.79 -1.79
C GLY A 852 -32.94 -12.94 -1.27
N ARG A 853 -33.21 -13.77 -0.27
CA ARG A 853 -34.52 -13.90 0.40
C ARG A 853 -34.42 -13.71 1.91
N CYS A 854 -35.49 -13.20 2.52
CA CYS A 854 -35.59 -13.04 3.97
C CYS A 854 -36.08 -14.35 4.63
N LEU A 855 -35.39 -14.78 5.69
CA LEU A 855 -35.77 -15.95 6.48
C LEU A 855 -36.39 -15.56 7.83
N TYR A 856 -36.01 -14.41 8.36
CA TYR A 856 -36.51 -13.92 9.63
C TYR A 856 -36.38 -12.40 9.67
N SER A 857 -37.40 -11.74 10.21
CA SER A 857 -37.42 -10.30 10.45
C SER A 857 -38.23 -10.05 11.71
N GLY A 858 -37.60 -9.62 12.80
CA GLY A 858 -38.30 -9.37 14.05
C GLY A 858 -37.37 -9.22 15.26
N PRO A 859 -37.94 -9.16 16.48
CA PRO A 859 -37.17 -8.97 17.71
C PRO A 859 -36.20 -10.10 18.01
N VAL A 860 -35.03 -9.77 18.58
CA VAL A 860 -34.00 -10.77 18.94
C VAL A 860 -34.55 -11.90 19.83
N ASP A 861 -35.39 -11.58 20.82
CA ASP A 861 -35.90 -12.53 21.81
C ASP A 861 -36.77 -13.63 21.19
N HIS A 862 -37.57 -13.29 20.17
CA HIS A 862 -38.49 -14.23 19.52
C HIS A 862 -37.80 -15.10 18.45
N MET A 863 -36.54 -14.80 18.11
CA MET A 863 -35.81 -15.52 17.07
C MET A 863 -35.67 -17.01 17.42
N LEU A 864 -35.25 -17.34 18.64
CA LEU A 864 -35.03 -18.73 19.05
C LEU A 864 -36.34 -19.53 19.11
N GLU A 865 -37.43 -18.92 19.56
CA GLU A 865 -38.75 -19.55 19.59
C GLU A 865 -39.24 -19.88 18.18
N ARG A 866 -39.04 -18.96 17.23
CA ARG A 866 -39.39 -19.15 15.81
C ARG A 866 -38.59 -20.29 15.17
N PHE A 867 -37.31 -20.40 15.48
CA PHE A 867 -36.47 -21.48 14.98
C PHE A 867 -36.88 -22.83 15.59
N ALA A 868 -37.23 -22.85 16.88
CA ALA A 868 -37.69 -24.06 17.56
C ALA A 868 -39.00 -24.63 16.96
N GLN A 869 -39.92 -23.76 16.49
CA GLN A 869 -41.15 -24.18 15.79
C GLN A 869 -40.88 -24.99 14.51
N VAL A 870 -39.72 -24.79 13.89
CA VAL A 870 -39.33 -25.47 12.65
C VAL A 870 -38.30 -26.58 12.92
N GLY A 871 -38.13 -26.97 14.19
CA GLY A 871 -37.25 -28.08 14.62
C GLY A 871 -35.78 -27.69 14.80
N LEU A 872 -35.44 -26.41 14.81
CA LEU A 872 -34.07 -25.91 15.01
C LEU A 872 -33.92 -25.42 16.46
N THR A 873 -33.20 -26.17 17.30
CA THR A 873 -33.00 -25.84 18.72
C THR A 873 -31.56 -25.38 19.01
N CYS A 874 -31.43 -24.28 19.76
CA CYS A 874 -30.15 -23.70 20.13
C CYS A 874 -29.57 -24.35 21.40
N PRO A 875 -28.30 -24.81 21.40
CA PRO A 875 -27.66 -25.36 22.59
C PRO A 875 -27.41 -24.33 23.71
N TYR A 876 -27.21 -24.79 24.94
CA TYR A 876 -27.15 -23.93 26.13
C TYR A 876 -25.93 -22.98 26.20
N TYR A 877 -24.75 -23.43 25.78
CA TYR A 877 -23.50 -22.62 25.76
C TYR A 877 -23.20 -22.06 24.38
N TYR A 878 -24.25 -21.71 23.63
CA TYR A 878 -24.16 -21.30 22.24
C TYR A 878 -24.70 -19.89 22.07
N ASN A 879 -23.96 -19.07 21.31
CA ASN A 879 -24.41 -17.75 20.92
C ASN A 879 -25.60 -17.86 19.95
N PRO A 880 -26.76 -17.24 20.22
CA PRO A 880 -27.91 -17.25 19.33
C PRO A 880 -27.60 -16.73 17.92
N ALA A 881 -26.70 -15.76 17.80
CA ALA A 881 -26.29 -15.19 16.53
C ALA A 881 -25.48 -16.18 15.67
N ASP A 882 -24.57 -16.91 16.31
CA ASP A 882 -23.80 -17.99 15.65
C ASP A 882 -24.74 -19.10 15.19
N PHE A 883 -25.65 -19.53 16.08
CA PHE A 883 -26.65 -20.54 15.78
C PHE A 883 -27.52 -20.13 14.58
N ALA A 884 -28.00 -18.89 14.54
CA ALA A 884 -28.81 -18.40 13.44
C ALA A 884 -28.06 -18.45 12.10
N LEU A 885 -26.81 -18.01 12.05
CA LEU A 885 -25.98 -18.04 10.82
C LEU A 885 -25.67 -19.47 10.36
N GLU A 886 -25.37 -20.39 11.28
CA GLU A 886 -25.13 -21.80 10.96
C GLU A 886 -26.41 -22.51 10.50
N ALA A 887 -27.53 -22.25 11.18
CA ALA A 887 -28.84 -22.76 10.80
C ALA A 887 -29.29 -22.25 9.42
N ILE A 888 -28.91 -21.03 9.03
CA ILE A 888 -29.14 -20.49 7.68
C ILE A 888 -28.22 -21.14 6.66
N THR A 889 -27.00 -21.51 7.03
CA THR A 889 -25.99 -22.04 6.09
C THR A 889 -26.17 -23.53 5.83
N SER A 890 -26.61 -24.29 6.84
CA SER A 890 -26.91 -25.72 6.75
C SER A 890 -28.02 -26.06 5.74
N ASP A 891 -28.02 -27.29 5.24
CA ASP A 891 -28.99 -27.77 4.23
C ASP A 891 -30.29 -28.25 4.87
N HIS A 892 -31.10 -27.29 5.33
CA HIS A 892 -32.46 -27.54 5.83
C HIS A 892 -33.54 -26.95 4.92
N SER A 893 -33.59 -27.39 3.65
CA SER A 893 -34.43 -26.78 2.60
C SER A 893 -35.93 -26.69 2.92
N VAL A 894 -36.45 -27.60 3.76
CA VAL A 894 -37.85 -27.57 4.21
C VAL A 894 -38.05 -26.47 5.26
N ALA A 895 -37.16 -26.42 6.26
CA ALA A 895 -37.23 -25.43 7.32
C ALA A 895 -37.11 -24.00 6.77
N HIS A 896 -36.16 -23.77 5.85
CA HIS A 896 -35.97 -22.45 5.22
C HIS A 896 -37.16 -22.03 4.39
N ARG A 897 -37.79 -22.95 3.65
CA ARG A 897 -39.02 -22.64 2.88
C ARG A 897 -40.18 -22.27 3.80
N THR A 898 -40.35 -22.96 4.91
CA THR A 898 -41.39 -22.64 5.91
C THR A 898 -41.13 -21.27 6.51
N LEU A 899 -39.91 -20.99 6.96
CA LEU A 899 -39.52 -19.69 7.51
C LEU A 899 -39.77 -18.54 6.52
N CYS A 900 -39.36 -18.68 5.26
CA CYS A 900 -39.63 -17.67 4.23
C CYS A 900 -41.14 -17.43 4.03
N ARG A 901 -41.96 -18.50 3.99
CA ARG A 901 -43.43 -18.36 3.86
C ARG A 901 -44.03 -17.61 5.03
N MET A 902 -43.61 -17.94 6.25
CA MET A 902 -44.10 -17.27 7.46
C MET A 902 -43.76 -15.77 7.45
N VAL A 903 -42.55 -15.40 7.01
CA VAL A 903 -42.16 -13.99 6.86
C VAL A 903 -42.97 -13.31 5.76
N ASP A 904 -43.17 -13.96 4.60
CA ASP A 904 -43.97 -13.40 3.51
C ASP A 904 -45.43 -13.16 3.91
N GLU A 905 -46.03 -14.08 4.67
CA GLU A 905 -47.40 -13.95 5.22
C GLU A 905 -47.48 -12.81 6.23
N GLU A 906 -46.58 -12.77 7.21
CA GLU A 906 -46.50 -11.71 8.21
C GLU A 906 -46.27 -10.33 7.58
N MET A 907 -45.38 -10.23 6.59
CA MET A 907 -45.14 -8.99 5.87
C MET A 907 -46.33 -8.60 4.99
N ARG A 908 -47.10 -9.54 4.44
CA ARG A 908 -48.36 -9.21 3.75
C ARG A 908 -49.38 -8.61 4.71
N GLU A 909 -49.54 -9.17 5.91
CA GLU A 909 -50.45 -8.64 6.93
C GLU A 909 -50.01 -7.23 7.39
N ILE A 910 -48.73 -7.04 7.70
CA ILE A 910 -48.16 -5.75 8.09
C ILE A 910 -48.32 -4.72 6.97
N ASN A 911 -48.16 -5.15 5.71
CA ASN A 911 -48.32 -4.27 4.55
C ASN A 911 -49.79 -3.93 4.27
N ALA A 912 -50.72 -4.86 4.52
CA ALA A 912 -52.15 -4.65 4.41
C ALA A 912 -52.71 -3.72 5.51
N ALA A 913 -52.12 -3.78 6.72
CA ALA A 913 -52.45 -2.89 7.84
C ALA A 913 -51.81 -1.49 7.75
N ALA A 914 -50.91 -1.25 6.79
CA ALA A 914 -50.28 0.05 6.61
C ALA A 914 -51.21 1.02 5.86
N PRO A 915 -51.35 2.29 6.31
CA PRO A 915 -52.22 3.25 5.63
C PRO A 915 -51.79 3.43 4.17
N ALA A 916 -52.79 3.44 3.27
CA ALA A 916 -52.59 3.49 1.82
C ALA A 916 -52.29 4.91 1.26
N SER A 917 -52.00 5.89 2.11
CA SER A 917 -51.86 7.29 1.70
C SER A 917 -50.89 8.07 2.61
N PRO A 918 -50.18 9.07 2.04
CA PRO A 918 -49.09 9.79 2.70
C PRO A 918 -49.65 10.64 3.85
N THR A 919 -49.60 10.13 5.07
CA THR A 919 -50.14 10.81 6.25
C THR A 919 -49.15 11.82 6.85
N THR A 920 -48.45 12.55 5.97
CA THR A 920 -47.60 13.72 6.29
C THR A 920 -47.90 14.93 5.41
N LEU A 921 -49.04 14.96 4.70
CA LEU A 921 -49.48 16.15 3.94
C LEU A 921 -49.90 17.36 4.81
N ASN A 922 -49.97 17.21 6.14
CA ASN A 922 -50.26 18.34 7.05
C ASN A 922 -49.00 18.98 7.69
N ALA A 923 -47.79 18.54 7.32
CA ALA A 923 -46.54 19.18 7.75
C ALA A 923 -45.82 19.96 6.63
N GLN A 924 -46.30 19.89 5.38
CA GLN A 924 -45.64 20.54 4.22
C GLN A 924 -46.31 21.85 3.75
N GLN A 925 -47.24 22.43 4.50
CA GLN A 925 -47.78 23.77 4.19
C GLN A 925 -47.07 24.93 4.89
N THR A 926 -45.92 24.68 5.53
CA THR A 926 -45.04 25.77 5.96
C THR A 926 -43.75 25.78 5.12
N ASN A 927 -43.74 26.68 4.14
CA ASN A 927 -42.56 27.20 3.43
C ASN A 927 -41.65 26.16 2.73
N THR A 928 -41.75 26.05 1.40
CA THR A 928 -40.68 26.51 0.48
C THR A 928 -41.02 26.22 -0.98
N THR A 929 -41.34 27.26 -1.74
CA THR A 929 -41.16 27.36 -3.21
C THR A 929 -39.68 27.53 -3.58
N GLY A 930 -38.77 26.93 -2.81
CA GLY A 930 -37.33 26.94 -3.07
C GLY A 930 -36.88 25.55 -3.45
N ARG A 931 -36.34 25.37 -4.66
CA ARG A 931 -35.57 24.17 -5.00
C ARG A 931 -34.61 23.88 -3.84
N VAL A 932 -34.69 22.68 -3.26
CA VAL A 932 -33.71 22.20 -2.27
C VAL A 932 -32.32 22.38 -2.91
N ARG A 933 -31.51 23.28 -2.33
CA ARG A 933 -30.17 23.53 -2.87
C ARG A 933 -29.36 22.26 -2.69
N ARG A 934 -28.79 21.76 -3.79
CA ARG A 934 -27.93 20.56 -3.80
C ARG A 934 -26.75 20.68 -2.82
N TYR A 935 -26.24 21.90 -2.58
CA TYR A 935 -25.17 22.20 -1.63
C TYR A 935 -25.63 23.24 -0.61
N GLN A 936 -25.22 23.08 0.65
CA GLN A 936 -25.58 23.97 1.76
C GLN A 936 -24.74 25.27 1.80
N THR A 937 -23.59 25.28 1.10
CA THR A 937 -22.61 26.37 1.10
C THR A 937 -22.44 27.00 -0.27
N ALA A 938 -22.05 28.27 -0.33
CA ALA A 938 -21.72 28.94 -1.58
C ALA A 938 -20.38 28.43 -2.15
N TYR A 939 -20.23 28.52 -3.48
CA TYR A 939 -19.05 28.06 -4.20
C TYR A 939 -17.71 28.62 -3.65
N TYR A 940 -17.64 29.93 -3.40
CA TYR A 940 -16.43 30.58 -2.86
C TYR A 940 -16.06 30.04 -1.46
N TYR A 941 -17.06 29.76 -0.63
CA TYR A 941 -16.84 29.22 0.71
C TYR A 941 -16.31 27.78 0.66
N GLN A 942 -16.85 26.96 -0.27
CA GLN A 942 -16.32 25.62 -0.55
C GLN A 942 -14.86 25.69 -0.97
N LEU A 943 -14.54 26.56 -1.93
CA LEU A 943 -13.18 26.76 -2.45
C LEU A 943 -12.20 27.15 -1.34
N TYR A 944 -12.54 28.17 -0.55
CA TYR A 944 -11.69 28.63 0.57
C TYR A 944 -11.43 27.51 1.59
N THR A 945 -12.48 26.77 1.96
CA THR A 945 -12.38 25.71 2.97
C THR A 945 -11.55 24.53 2.47
N LEU A 946 -11.68 24.18 1.18
CA LEU A 946 -10.87 23.15 0.53
C LEU A 946 -9.39 23.54 0.44
N ILE A 947 -9.10 24.79 0.03
CA ILE A 947 -7.71 25.30 0.00
C ILE A 947 -7.10 25.23 1.40
N LYS A 948 -7.82 25.73 2.41
CA LYS A 948 -7.36 25.69 3.81
C LYS A 948 -7.03 24.26 4.26
N ARG A 949 -7.91 23.30 3.94
CA ARG A 949 -7.71 21.87 4.24
C ARG A 949 -6.45 21.33 3.60
N SER A 950 -6.27 21.56 2.30
CA SER A 950 -5.14 21.05 1.54
C SER A 950 -3.82 21.65 2.03
N VAL A 951 -3.78 22.96 2.32
CA VAL A 951 -2.58 23.63 2.88
C VAL A 951 -2.19 23.01 4.21
N LEU A 952 -3.15 22.77 5.12
CA LEU A 952 -2.88 22.16 6.42
C LEU A 952 -2.34 20.73 6.30
N ALA A 953 -2.91 19.93 5.39
CA ALA A 953 -2.45 18.56 5.13
C ALA A 953 -1.01 18.56 4.61
N SER A 954 -0.69 19.42 3.65
CA SER A 954 0.65 19.52 3.05
C SER A 954 1.70 20.05 4.01
N LEU A 955 1.38 21.02 4.86
CA LEU A 955 2.31 21.56 5.86
C LEU A 955 2.70 20.52 6.93
N ARG A 956 1.85 19.52 7.17
CA ARG A 956 2.11 18.43 8.13
C ARG A 956 2.85 17.25 7.53
N ASP A 957 2.94 17.18 6.20
CA ASP A 957 3.86 16.28 5.53
C ASP A 957 5.27 16.90 5.50
N GLU A 958 5.81 17.13 6.70
CA GLU A 958 7.07 17.83 6.93
C GLU A 958 8.22 17.17 6.18
N PHE A 959 8.25 15.83 6.18
CA PHE A 959 9.28 15.05 5.52
C PHE A 959 9.28 15.26 4.01
N PHE A 960 8.12 15.20 3.36
CA PHE A 960 7.99 15.45 1.93
C PHE A 960 8.44 16.87 1.56
N LEU A 961 8.01 17.89 2.32
CA LEU A 961 8.35 19.29 2.07
C LEU A 961 9.84 19.56 2.25
N GLN A 962 10.43 19.08 3.35
CA GLN A 962 11.85 19.25 3.66
C GLN A 962 12.74 18.60 2.60
N MET A 963 12.40 17.37 2.20
CA MET A 963 13.15 16.66 1.16
C MET A 963 13.06 17.37 -0.18
N ARG A 964 11.87 17.84 -0.57
CA ARG A 964 11.71 18.59 -1.83
C ARG A 964 12.53 19.88 -1.83
N LEU A 965 12.46 20.68 -0.77
CA LEU A 965 13.22 21.94 -0.69
C LEU A 965 14.73 21.69 -0.62
N GLY A 966 15.17 20.79 0.26
CA GLY A 966 16.59 20.46 0.45
C GLY A 966 17.24 19.93 -0.82
N LEU A 967 16.51 19.13 -1.61
CA LEU A 967 16.98 18.59 -2.87
C LEU A 967 17.15 19.64 -3.96
N HIS A 968 16.19 20.56 -4.13
CA HIS A 968 16.31 21.65 -5.09
C HIS A 968 17.44 22.61 -4.70
N LEU A 969 17.65 22.85 -3.40
CA LEU A 969 18.76 23.66 -2.90
C LEU A 969 20.11 23.01 -3.19
N ALA A 970 20.26 21.71 -2.87
CA ALA A 970 21.48 20.96 -3.15
C ALA A 970 21.80 20.92 -4.65
N LEU A 971 20.80 20.67 -5.49
CA LEU A 971 20.97 20.66 -6.95
C LEU A 971 21.27 22.05 -7.50
N GLY A 972 20.67 23.11 -6.98
CA GLY A 972 20.97 24.48 -7.39
C GLY A 972 22.42 24.86 -7.14
N LEU A 973 22.95 24.46 -5.99
CA LEU A 973 24.38 24.62 -5.69
C LEU A 973 25.25 23.81 -6.65
N VAL A 974 24.94 22.54 -6.91
CA VAL A 974 25.71 21.72 -7.86
C VAL A 974 25.70 22.34 -9.26
N PHE A 975 24.52 22.68 -9.79
CA PHE A 975 24.40 23.29 -11.13
C PHE A 975 25.10 24.64 -11.22
N GLY A 976 24.96 25.47 -10.19
CA GLY A 976 25.58 26.80 -10.16
C GLY A 976 27.10 26.75 -10.03
N VAL A 977 27.66 25.86 -9.21
CA VAL A 977 29.13 25.74 -9.06
C VAL A 977 29.76 25.11 -10.31
N VAL A 978 29.10 24.14 -10.94
CA VAL A 978 29.62 23.53 -12.18
C VAL A 978 29.67 24.54 -13.33
N HIS A 979 28.66 25.41 -13.43
CA HIS A 979 28.59 26.45 -14.46
C HIS A 979 29.01 27.83 -13.95
N TYR A 980 29.94 27.86 -13.00
CA TYR A 980 30.42 29.11 -12.42
C TYR A 980 30.92 30.06 -13.51
N ASP A 981 30.35 31.27 -13.55
CA ASP A 981 30.71 32.35 -14.48
C ASP A 981 30.68 31.96 -15.98
N VAL A 982 29.84 30.98 -16.35
CA VAL A 982 29.71 30.52 -17.74
C VAL A 982 28.95 31.53 -18.63
N GLY A 983 28.09 32.35 -18.04
CA GLY A 983 27.26 33.34 -18.75
C GLY A 983 27.98 34.61 -19.22
N SER A 984 29.21 34.84 -18.75
CA SER A 984 30.03 36.02 -19.05
C SER A 984 30.97 35.85 -20.25
N ASP A 985 31.15 34.62 -20.76
CA ASP A 985 32.06 34.29 -21.85
C ASP A 985 31.32 33.78 -23.10
N ALA A 986 31.52 34.44 -24.23
CA ALA A 986 30.91 34.07 -25.52
C ALA A 986 31.39 32.71 -26.05
N MET A 987 32.51 32.15 -25.55
CA MET A 987 32.94 30.79 -25.88
C MET A 987 32.11 29.70 -25.21
N LYS A 988 31.49 30.01 -24.06
CA LYS A 988 30.78 29.03 -23.22
C LYS A 988 29.25 29.12 -23.38
N VAL A 989 28.77 29.77 -24.44
CA VAL A 989 27.33 29.98 -24.71
C VAL A 989 26.54 28.67 -24.76
N PHE A 990 27.08 27.63 -25.39
CA PHE A 990 26.42 26.32 -25.45
C PHE A 990 26.32 25.64 -24.09
N ALA A 991 27.34 25.75 -23.24
CA ALA A 991 27.30 25.27 -21.86
C ALA A 991 26.23 26.04 -21.05
N ASN A 992 26.13 27.36 -21.25
CA ASN A 992 25.09 28.17 -20.61
C ASN A 992 23.67 27.74 -21.03
N ILE A 993 23.44 27.58 -22.34
CA ILE A 993 22.14 27.13 -22.87
C ILE A 993 21.81 25.72 -22.36
N GLY A 994 22.79 24.83 -22.37
CA GLY A 994 22.71 23.48 -21.84
C GLY A 994 22.31 23.43 -20.36
N CYS A 995 22.92 24.29 -19.53
CA CYS A 995 22.60 24.45 -18.11
C CYS A 995 21.11 24.73 -17.89
N PHE A 996 20.59 25.77 -18.54
CA PHE A 996 19.19 26.15 -18.39
C PHE A 996 18.24 25.10 -18.97
N PHE A 997 18.57 24.50 -20.12
CA PHE A 997 17.80 23.38 -20.69
C PHE A 997 17.64 22.22 -19.71
N GLN A 998 18.73 21.80 -19.06
CA GLN A 998 18.70 20.72 -18.08
C GLN A 998 17.94 21.10 -16.81
N LEU A 999 18.06 22.34 -16.34
CA LEU A 999 17.30 22.82 -15.18
C LEU A 999 15.78 22.80 -15.44
N PHE A 1000 15.36 23.19 -16.65
CA PHE A 1000 13.95 23.08 -17.05
C PHE A 1000 13.48 21.62 -17.07
N ALA A 1001 14.27 20.72 -17.65
CA ALA A 1001 13.96 19.29 -17.66
C ALA A 1001 13.84 18.74 -16.23
N LEU A 1002 14.79 19.06 -15.35
CA LEU A 1002 14.79 18.65 -13.95
C LEU A 1002 13.52 19.09 -13.21
N VAL A 1003 13.16 20.37 -13.31
CA VAL A 1003 11.96 20.92 -12.65
C VAL A 1003 10.69 20.25 -13.19
N TYR A 1004 10.61 20.03 -14.50
CA TYR A 1004 9.50 19.35 -15.13
C TYR A 1004 9.34 17.90 -14.64
N PHE A 1005 10.41 17.10 -14.65
CA PHE A 1005 10.39 15.71 -14.16
C PHE A 1005 10.04 15.64 -12.68
N SER A 1006 10.69 16.47 -11.85
CA SER A 1006 10.49 16.54 -10.41
C SER A 1006 9.02 16.83 -10.06
N ASN A 1007 8.41 17.81 -10.73
CA ASN A 1007 7.02 18.17 -10.50
C ASN A 1007 6.01 17.15 -11.05
N ALA A 1008 6.32 16.47 -12.16
CA ALA A 1008 5.47 15.41 -12.70
C ALA A 1008 5.41 14.19 -11.78
N VAL A 1009 6.56 13.82 -11.20
CA VAL A 1009 6.68 12.73 -10.25
C VAL A 1009 6.07 13.08 -8.88
N ALA A 1010 6.05 14.35 -8.47
CA ALA A 1010 5.57 14.76 -7.15
C ALA A 1010 4.11 14.43 -6.81
N VAL A 1011 3.33 13.92 -7.78
CA VAL A 1011 1.87 13.72 -7.69
C VAL A 1011 1.49 12.24 -7.43
N VAL A 1012 2.42 11.38 -7.01
CA VAL A 1012 2.20 9.92 -6.85
C VAL A 1012 0.99 9.57 -5.95
N ASN A 1013 0.74 10.33 -4.88
CA ASN A 1013 -0.34 10.04 -3.92
C ASN A 1013 -1.72 10.55 -4.36
N TYR A 1014 -1.81 11.21 -5.52
CA TYR A 1014 -3.07 11.79 -5.97
C TYR A 1014 -4.13 10.71 -6.25
N ALA A 1015 -3.74 9.52 -6.70
CA ALA A 1015 -4.67 8.42 -6.93
C ALA A 1015 -5.43 7.99 -5.65
N ASP A 1016 -4.78 8.06 -4.48
CA ASP A 1016 -5.39 7.72 -3.19
C ASP A 1016 -6.31 8.87 -2.69
N GLU A 1017 -5.88 10.12 -2.85
CA GLU A 1017 -6.69 11.31 -2.52
C GLU A 1017 -7.99 11.38 -3.33
N VAL A 1018 -7.93 10.99 -4.61
CA VAL A 1018 -9.09 10.94 -5.51
C VAL A 1018 -10.18 10.00 -4.97
N SER A 1019 -9.81 8.89 -4.33
CA SER A 1019 -10.78 7.93 -3.78
C SER A 1019 -11.60 8.54 -2.63
N VAL A 1020 -10.96 9.29 -1.73
CA VAL A 1020 -11.65 10.05 -0.66
C VAL A 1020 -12.56 11.13 -1.26
N THR A 1021 -12.04 11.86 -2.23
CA THR A 1021 -12.74 12.99 -2.87
C THR A 1021 -14.01 12.55 -3.58
N ILE A 1022 -13.96 11.41 -4.28
CA ILE A 1022 -15.10 10.85 -5.00
C ILE A 1022 -16.28 10.60 -4.04
N LYS A 1023 -15.98 10.09 -2.84
CA LYS A 1023 -16.97 9.84 -1.79
C LYS A 1023 -17.55 11.14 -1.23
N GLU A 1024 -16.71 12.14 -0.91
CA GLU A 1024 -17.17 13.44 -0.42
C GLU A 1024 -18.09 14.14 -1.45
N ILE A 1025 -17.77 14.03 -2.76
CA ILE A 1025 -18.59 14.55 -3.85
C ILE A 1025 -19.89 13.75 -4.01
N ALA A 1026 -19.86 12.42 -3.87
CA ALA A 1026 -21.06 11.58 -3.90
C ALA A 1026 -22.04 11.98 -2.80
N ASN A 1027 -21.53 12.30 -1.60
CA ASN A 1027 -22.31 12.76 -0.44
C ASN A 1027 -22.68 14.26 -0.50
N ASN A 1028 -22.50 14.93 -1.65
CA ASN A 1028 -22.81 16.34 -1.88
C ASN A 1028 -22.17 17.32 -0.88
N TRP A 1029 -20.93 17.08 -0.42
CA TRP A 1029 -20.25 18.02 0.49
C TRP A 1029 -19.89 19.33 -0.21
N TYR A 1030 -19.41 19.23 -1.45
CA TYR A 1030 -18.98 20.36 -2.26
C TYR A 1030 -19.08 20.02 -3.74
N SER A 1031 -19.03 21.05 -4.57
CA SER A 1031 -19.03 20.90 -6.03
C SER A 1031 -17.69 20.36 -6.53
N ARG A 1032 -17.74 19.49 -7.55
CA ARG A 1032 -16.55 18.95 -8.23
C ARG A 1032 -15.67 20.07 -8.80
N GLU A 1033 -16.28 21.16 -9.26
CA GLU A 1033 -15.61 22.34 -9.78
C GLU A 1033 -14.80 23.06 -8.67
N ALA A 1034 -15.36 23.19 -7.47
CA ALA A 1034 -14.66 23.81 -6.34
C ALA A 1034 -13.43 23.00 -5.89
N TYR A 1035 -13.53 21.67 -5.87
CA TYR A 1035 -12.38 20.80 -5.57
C TYR A 1035 -11.27 20.92 -6.60
N TYR A 1036 -11.64 20.86 -7.88
CA TYR A 1036 -10.66 20.97 -8.96
C TYR A 1036 -9.89 22.29 -8.89
N LEU A 1037 -10.60 23.40 -8.73
CA LEU A 1037 -9.99 24.72 -8.59
C LEU A 1037 -9.15 24.82 -7.30
N ALA A 1038 -9.65 24.30 -6.17
CA ALA A 1038 -8.90 24.28 -4.91
C ALA A 1038 -7.57 23.54 -5.04
N LYS A 1039 -7.56 22.40 -5.73
CA LYS A 1039 -6.36 21.58 -5.96
C LYS A 1039 -5.33 22.35 -6.79
N LEU A 1040 -5.76 22.97 -7.89
CA LEU A 1040 -4.90 23.78 -8.75
C LEU A 1040 -4.27 24.95 -7.99
N VAL A 1041 -5.06 25.67 -7.19
CA VAL A 1041 -4.59 26.82 -6.41
C VAL A 1041 -3.64 26.39 -5.29
N HIS A 1042 -3.94 25.29 -4.60
CA HIS A 1042 -3.14 24.78 -3.48
C HIS A 1042 -1.74 24.36 -3.90
N ASP A 1043 -1.61 23.65 -5.03
CA ASP A 1043 -0.31 23.10 -5.42
C ASP A 1043 0.63 24.16 -6.02
N LEU A 1044 0.09 25.31 -6.48
CA LEU A 1044 0.82 26.35 -7.20
C LEU A 1044 1.97 26.99 -6.37
N PRO A 1045 1.78 27.43 -5.11
CA PRO A 1045 2.87 28.04 -4.34
C PRO A 1045 4.08 27.13 -4.18
N LEU A 1046 3.87 25.85 -3.90
CA LEU A 1046 4.96 24.88 -3.72
C LEU A 1046 5.71 24.62 -5.05
N GLN A 1047 4.97 24.61 -6.16
CA GLN A 1047 5.54 24.44 -7.50
C GLN A 1047 6.33 25.64 -7.99
N LEU A 1048 5.97 26.85 -7.56
CA LEU A 1048 6.68 28.06 -7.94
C LEU A 1048 7.88 28.31 -7.02
N PHE A 1049 7.71 28.10 -5.71
CA PHE A 1049 8.72 28.45 -4.72
C PHE A 1049 10.02 27.64 -4.88
N CYS A 1050 9.96 26.31 -4.89
CA CYS A 1050 11.18 25.49 -4.92
C CYS A 1050 12.01 25.69 -6.21
N PRO A 1051 11.41 25.70 -7.41
CA PRO A 1051 12.13 26.01 -8.65
C PRO A 1051 12.63 27.45 -8.73
N SER A 1052 11.93 28.42 -8.13
CA SER A 1052 12.41 29.81 -8.09
C SER A 1052 13.68 29.94 -7.26
N VAL A 1053 13.76 29.25 -6.12
CA VAL A 1053 14.99 29.19 -5.29
C VAL A 1053 16.13 28.53 -6.07
N LEU A 1054 15.87 27.40 -6.73
CA LEU A 1054 16.82 26.73 -7.61
C LEU A 1054 17.36 27.69 -8.69
N LEU A 1055 16.45 28.39 -9.39
CA LEU A 1055 16.81 29.32 -10.46
C LEU A 1055 17.63 30.48 -9.96
N LEU A 1056 17.26 31.09 -8.82
CA LEU A 1056 17.97 32.23 -8.25
C LEU A 1056 19.45 31.89 -7.97
N ILE A 1057 19.70 30.71 -7.37
CA ILE A 1057 21.05 30.23 -7.07
C ILE A 1057 21.86 30.06 -8.36
N VAL A 1058 21.30 29.39 -9.37
CA VAL A 1058 21.99 29.19 -10.65
C VAL A 1058 22.20 30.50 -11.39
N TYR A 1059 21.19 31.37 -11.46
CA TYR A 1059 21.27 32.64 -12.18
C TYR A 1059 22.40 33.52 -11.61
N TYR A 1060 22.52 33.55 -10.28
CA TYR A 1060 23.61 34.27 -9.61
C TYR A 1060 24.98 33.65 -9.90
N LEU A 1061 25.13 32.33 -9.71
CA LEU A 1061 26.44 31.66 -9.86
C LEU A 1061 26.92 31.55 -11.31
N THR A 1062 26.01 31.53 -12.28
CA THR A 1062 26.36 31.50 -13.71
C THR A 1062 26.82 32.85 -14.26
N GLY A 1063 26.77 33.93 -13.48
CA GLY A 1063 27.25 35.24 -13.90
C GLY A 1063 26.35 35.95 -14.92
N GLN A 1064 25.04 35.69 -14.91
CA GLN A 1064 24.11 36.41 -15.79
C GLN A 1064 23.99 37.90 -15.40
N PRO A 1065 23.70 38.81 -16.35
CA PRO A 1065 23.49 40.21 -16.03
C PRO A 1065 22.31 40.37 -15.06
N PHE A 1066 22.50 41.09 -13.95
CA PHE A 1066 21.48 41.26 -12.91
C PHE A 1066 20.41 42.29 -13.30
N GLU A 1067 19.62 41.96 -14.31
CA GLU A 1067 18.48 42.75 -14.77
C GLU A 1067 17.16 42.09 -14.32
N TRP A 1068 16.35 42.81 -13.54
CA TRP A 1068 15.06 42.31 -13.03
C TRP A 1068 14.11 41.86 -14.15
N PHE A 1069 14.15 42.52 -15.31
CA PHE A 1069 13.33 42.18 -16.47
C PHE A 1069 13.62 40.76 -16.99
N ARG A 1070 14.89 40.39 -17.14
CA ARG A 1070 15.31 39.08 -17.67
C ARG A 1070 15.10 37.97 -16.67
N LEU A 1071 15.42 38.22 -15.40
CA LEU A 1071 15.13 37.28 -14.32
C LEU A 1071 13.62 37.01 -14.23
N GLY A 1072 12.79 38.04 -14.38
CA GLY A 1072 11.32 37.91 -14.42
C GLY A 1072 10.82 37.07 -15.59
N MET A 1073 11.36 37.28 -16.80
CA MET A 1073 11.04 36.42 -17.95
C MET A 1073 11.44 34.96 -17.70
N LEU A 1074 12.63 34.73 -17.16
CA LEU A 1074 13.12 33.37 -16.90
C LEU A 1074 12.29 32.67 -15.81
N LEU A 1075 11.92 33.39 -14.73
CA LEU A 1075 11.00 32.89 -13.71
C LEU A 1075 9.63 32.53 -14.31
N GLY A 1076 9.11 33.32 -15.25
CA GLY A 1076 7.88 33.02 -15.98
C GLY A 1076 7.95 31.70 -16.75
N VAL A 1077 9.07 31.45 -17.44
CA VAL A 1077 9.32 30.18 -18.17
C VAL A 1077 9.38 28.99 -17.19
N PHE A 1078 10.08 29.13 -16.06
CA PHE A 1078 10.16 28.09 -15.03
C PHE A 1078 8.80 27.79 -14.40
N ALA A 1079 8.02 28.84 -14.11
CA ALA A 1079 6.69 28.73 -13.54
C ALA A 1079 5.77 27.90 -14.45
N VAL A 1080 5.69 28.26 -15.74
CA VAL A 1080 4.85 27.56 -16.71
C VAL A 1080 5.30 26.10 -16.89
N GLY A 1081 6.60 25.85 -17.02
CA GLY A 1081 7.14 24.49 -17.15
C GLY A 1081 6.86 23.61 -15.92
N GLY A 1082 6.95 24.20 -14.72
CA GLY A 1082 6.65 23.50 -13.47
C GLY A 1082 5.19 23.04 -13.37
N VAL A 1083 4.24 23.91 -13.74
CA VAL A 1083 2.80 23.60 -13.74
C VAL A 1083 2.45 22.57 -14.81
N ILE A 1084 3.08 22.63 -15.99
CA ILE A 1084 2.88 21.63 -17.04
C ILE A 1084 3.38 20.25 -16.59
N GLY A 1085 4.53 20.19 -15.92
CA GLY A 1085 5.04 18.94 -15.32
C GLY A 1085 4.02 18.33 -14.36
N GLN A 1086 3.52 19.13 -13.42
CA GLN A 1086 2.50 18.67 -12.49
C GLN A 1086 1.21 18.20 -13.21
N SER A 1087 0.79 18.93 -14.24
CA SER A 1087 -0.40 18.59 -15.03
C SER A 1087 -0.28 17.19 -15.64
N LEU A 1088 0.90 16.81 -16.16
CA LEU A 1088 1.14 15.46 -16.65
C LEU A 1088 1.03 14.39 -15.54
N GLY A 1089 1.55 14.71 -14.35
CA GLY A 1089 1.41 13.85 -13.15
C GLY A 1089 -0.05 13.63 -12.74
N LEU A 1090 -0.86 14.69 -12.77
CA LEU A 1090 -2.31 14.64 -12.48
C LEU A 1090 -3.06 13.80 -13.52
N ILE A 1091 -2.75 13.96 -14.82
CA ILE A 1091 -3.33 13.11 -15.88
C ILE A 1091 -3.06 11.64 -15.58
N GLY A 1092 -1.81 11.31 -15.22
CA GLY A 1092 -1.42 9.96 -14.84
C GLY A 1092 -2.24 9.42 -13.67
N GLY A 1093 -2.44 10.19 -12.60
CA GLY A 1093 -3.18 9.76 -11.40
C GLY A 1093 -4.68 9.61 -11.61
N ILE A 1094 -5.28 10.32 -12.56
CA ILE A 1094 -6.70 10.17 -12.94
C ILE A 1094 -6.90 8.94 -13.81
N CYS A 1095 -6.03 8.72 -14.79
CA CYS A 1095 -6.20 7.64 -15.76
C CYS A 1095 -5.78 6.27 -15.21
N PHE A 1096 -4.84 6.24 -14.26
CA PHE A 1096 -4.16 5.02 -13.87
C PHE A 1096 -4.08 4.84 -12.34
N ASN A 1097 -3.89 3.58 -11.93
CA ASN A 1097 -3.50 3.26 -10.55
C ASN A 1097 -2.05 3.69 -10.30
N VAL A 1098 -1.65 3.84 -9.03
CA VAL A 1098 -0.32 4.33 -8.61
C VAL A 1098 0.85 3.69 -9.37
N LYS A 1099 0.86 2.36 -9.51
CA LYS A 1099 1.91 1.62 -10.25
C LYS A 1099 2.02 2.04 -11.72
N MET A 1100 0.87 2.22 -12.37
CA MET A 1100 0.76 2.55 -13.79
C MET A 1100 0.98 4.05 -14.06
N GLN A 1101 0.53 4.91 -13.14
CA GLN A 1101 0.79 6.34 -13.18
C GLN A 1101 2.28 6.63 -13.28
N ASN A 1102 3.09 6.10 -12.37
CA ASN A 1102 4.53 6.38 -12.36
C ASN A 1102 5.26 5.83 -13.60
N PHE A 1103 4.88 4.64 -14.07
CA PHE A 1103 5.41 4.10 -15.32
C PHE A 1103 5.09 5.01 -16.51
N PHE A 1104 3.84 5.45 -16.62
CA PHE A 1104 3.39 6.34 -17.68
C PHE A 1104 4.11 7.70 -17.61
N VAL A 1105 4.13 8.34 -16.44
CA VAL A 1105 4.75 9.65 -16.22
C VAL A 1105 6.24 9.60 -16.55
N ALA A 1106 6.97 8.58 -16.11
CA ALA A 1106 8.41 8.45 -16.38
C ALA A 1106 8.73 8.42 -17.89
N ASN A 1107 7.94 7.71 -18.69
CA ASN A 1107 8.16 7.61 -20.13
C ASN A 1107 7.59 8.82 -20.89
N ALA A 1108 6.41 9.30 -20.49
CA ALA A 1108 5.73 10.43 -21.11
C ALA A 1108 6.48 11.75 -20.92
N CYS A 1109 7.24 11.90 -19.83
CA CYS A 1109 8.07 13.09 -19.61
C CYS A 1109 9.26 13.21 -20.58
N ILE A 1110 9.79 12.09 -21.09
CA ILE A 1110 11.00 12.10 -21.94
C ILE A 1110 10.66 12.56 -23.36
N VAL A 1111 9.54 12.12 -23.91
CA VAL A 1111 9.15 12.37 -25.31
C VAL A 1111 9.08 13.86 -25.68
N PRO A 1112 8.45 14.75 -24.89
CA PRO A 1112 8.41 16.18 -25.19
C PRO A 1112 9.78 16.87 -25.31
N LEU A 1113 10.81 16.37 -24.61
CA LEU A 1113 12.17 16.93 -24.66
C LEU A 1113 12.82 16.81 -26.04
N LEU A 1114 12.48 15.76 -26.80
CA LEU A 1114 12.95 15.56 -28.18
C LEU A 1114 12.57 16.73 -29.08
N PHE A 1115 11.36 17.23 -28.88
CA PHE A 1115 10.74 18.24 -29.73
C PHE A 1115 11.01 19.67 -29.24
N SER A 1116 11.96 19.86 -28.32
CA SER A 1116 12.31 21.17 -27.75
C SER A 1116 12.98 22.14 -28.72
N GLY A 1117 13.58 21.64 -29.81
CA GLY A 1117 14.44 22.45 -30.68
C GLY A 1117 15.91 22.52 -30.22
N PHE A 1118 16.25 21.97 -29.05
CA PHE A 1118 17.64 21.92 -28.58
C PHE A 1118 18.42 20.76 -29.22
N PHE A 1119 17.81 19.57 -29.31
CA PHE A 1119 18.47 18.38 -29.86
C PHE A 1119 18.35 18.24 -31.39
N VAL A 1120 17.21 18.67 -31.95
CA VAL A 1120 16.92 18.65 -33.39
C VAL A 1120 16.15 19.90 -33.75
N ASP A 1121 16.65 20.63 -34.74
CA ASP A 1121 15.95 21.79 -35.28
C ASP A 1121 14.71 21.39 -36.07
N ALA A 1122 13.66 22.20 -36.01
CA ALA A 1122 12.41 21.89 -36.69
C ALA A 1122 12.50 21.87 -38.22
N LYS A 1123 13.53 22.52 -38.79
CA LYS A 1123 13.84 22.49 -40.23
C LYS A 1123 14.33 21.11 -40.68
N ASP A 1124 15.09 20.43 -39.83
CA ASP A 1124 15.78 19.18 -40.13
C ASP A 1124 14.88 17.94 -39.91
N MET A 1125 13.72 18.13 -39.27
CA MET A 1125 12.72 17.08 -39.11
C MET A 1125 11.94 16.78 -40.40
N ILE A 1126 11.52 15.53 -40.57
CA ILE A 1126 10.58 15.11 -41.61
C ILE A 1126 9.29 15.92 -41.54
N SER A 1127 8.73 16.30 -42.70
CA SER A 1127 7.54 17.17 -42.82
C SER A 1127 6.35 16.72 -41.98
N PHE A 1128 6.09 15.40 -41.88
CA PHE A 1128 4.99 14.82 -41.10
C PHE A 1128 5.13 15.04 -39.58
N LEU A 1129 6.35 15.15 -39.03
CA LEU A 1129 6.58 15.35 -37.59
C LEU A 1129 6.64 16.82 -37.17
N LYS A 1130 6.73 17.77 -38.12
CA LYS A 1130 6.79 19.20 -37.82
C LYS A 1130 5.61 19.69 -36.94
N PRO A 1131 4.35 19.25 -37.14
CA PRO A 1131 3.24 19.60 -36.25
C PRO A 1131 3.42 19.10 -34.80
N LEU A 1132 4.12 17.98 -34.59
CA LEU A 1132 4.33 17.45 -33.24
C LEU A 1132 5.27 18.37 -32.42
N SER A 1133 6.20 19.05 -33.09
CA SER A 1133 7.07 20.04 -32.46
C SER A 1133 6.34 21.32 -32.06
N THR A 1134 5.29 21.72 -32.79
CA THR A 1134 4.46 22.87 -32.39
C THR A 1134 3.51 22.55 -31.23
N VAL A 1135 3.22 21.27 -30.98
CA VAL A 1135 2.44 20.81 -29.82
C VAL A 1135 3.33 20.65 -28.58
N SER A 1136 4.64 20.44 -28.73
CA SER A 1136 5.55 20.29 -27.60
C SER A 1136 5.72 21.59 -26.83
N PHE A 1137 5.29 21.61 -25.56
CA PHE A 1137 5.46 22.78 -24.71
C PHE A 1137 6.94 23.10 -24.41
N PHE A 1138 7.81 22.08 -24.38
CA PHE A 1138 9.24 22.26 -24.13
C PHE A 1138 9.89 23.13 -25.20
N ARG A 1139 9.36 23.15 -26.42
CA ARG A 1139 9.80 24.06 -27.48
C ARG A 1139 9.64 25.50 -27.05
N TYR A 1140 8.44 25.87 -26.61
CA TYR A 1140 8.14 27.23 -26.19
C TYR A 1140 8.86 27.61 -24.90
N GLN A 1141 9.04 26.64 -23.99
CA GLN A 1141 9.85 26.83 -22.80
C GLN A 1141 11.32 27.14 -23.16
N PHE A 1142 11.90 26.38 -24.09
CA PHE A 1142 13.26 26.59 -24.57
C PHE A 1142 13.43 27.92 -25.34
N HIS A 1143 12.52 28.22 -26.27
CA HIS A 1143 12.52 29.49 -27.01
C HIS A 1143 12.37 30.70 -26.07
N GLY A 1144 11.43 30.63 -25.12
CA GLY A 1144 11.23 31.67 -24.11
C GLY A 1144 12.47 31.90 -23.24
N ALA A 1145 13.19 30.83 -22.90
CA ALA A 1145 14.45 30.92 -22.17
C ALA A 1145 15.56 31.59 -22.98
N LEU A 1146 15.70 31.23 -24.26
CA LEU A 1146 16.68 31.87 -25.16
C LEU A 1146 16.38 33.36 -25.35
N GLN A 1147 15.11 33.72 -25.51
CA GLN A 1147 14.65 35.12 -25.57
C GLN A 1147 14.94 35.86 -24.27
N ALA A 1148 14.75 35.22 -23.11
CA ALA A 1148 15.08 35.81 -21.81
C ALA A 1148 16.59 36.02 -21.60
N LEU A 1149 17.41 35.08 -22.07
CA LEU A 1149 18.86 35.12 -21.90
C LEU A 1149 19.56 36.04 -22.92
N TYR A 1150 19.15 36.02 -24.19
CA TYR A 1150 19.88 36.64 -25.31
C TYR A 1150 19.05 37.63 -26.15
N GLY A 1151 17.75 37.73 -25.93
CA GLY A 1151 16.87 38.68 -26.63
C GLY A 1151 16.89 40.10 -26.06
N TYR A 1152 15.96 40.93 -26.54
CA TYR A 1152 15.72 42.30 -26.05
C TYR A 1152 16.98 43.19 -25.98
N GLU A 1153 17.72 43.27 -27.11
CA GLU A 1153 18.87 44.18 -27.28
C GLU A 1153 19.98 44.01 -26.22
N ARG A 1154 20.28 42.77 -25.83
CA ARG A 1154 21.43 42.45 -24.95
C ARG A 1154 22.75 42.97 -25.55
N ASP A 1155 23.57 43.59 -24.71
CA ASP A 1155 24.94 43.97 -25.04
C ASP A 1155 25.81 42.78 -25.49
N ASN A 1156 26.87 43.07 -26.24
CA ASN A 1156 27.80 42.04 -26.69
C ASN A 1156 28.41 41.28 -25.52
N ILE A 1157 28.49 39.96 -25.67
CA ILE A 1157 29.06 39.09 -24.63
C ILE A 1157 30.59 39.24 -24.69
N PRO A 1158 31.27 39.43 -23.54
CA PRO A 1158 32.73 39.43 -23.47
C PRO A 1158 33.32 38.16 -24.08
N CYS A 1159 34.47 38.27 -24.75
CA CYS A 1159 35.16 37.10 -25.31
C CYS A 1159 36.67 37.30 -25.30
N ILE A 1160 37.39 36.30 -24.80
CA ILE A 1160 38.86 36.32 -24.66
C ILE A 1160 39.55 35.83 -25.95
N ALA A 1161 38.86 35.02 -26.76
CA ALA A 1161 39.41 34.46 -27.99
C ALA A 1161 39.37 35.45 -29.17
N VAL A 1162 40.30 35.27 -30.12
CA VAL A 1162 40.39 36.08 -31.35
C VAL A 1162 39.18 35.87 -32.27
N PHE A 1163 38.58 34.66 -32.24
CA PHE A 1163 37.39 34.32 -33.01
C PHE A 1163 36.26 33.87 -32.09
N CYS A 1164 35.15 34.62 -32.10
CA CYS A 1164 33.98 34.33 -31.27
C CYS A 1164 32.69 34.40 -32.09
N PRO A 1165 32.14 33.26 -32.52
CA PRO A 1165 30.98 33.22 -33.40
C PRO A 1165 29.71 33.78 -32.74
N PHE A 1166 29.61 33.70 -31.41
CA PHE A 1166 28.44 34.13 -30.63
C PHE A 1166 28.66 35.42 -29.82
N LYS A 1167 29.60 36.27 -30.24
CA LYS A 1167 29.84 37.56 -29.57
C LYS A 1167 28.60 38.46 -29.56
N LYS A 1168 27.82 38.44 -30.65
CA LYS A 1168 26.52 39.10 -30.76
C LYS A 1168 25.42 38.14 -30.29
N PRO A 1169 24.57 38.53 -29.33
CA PRO A 1169 23.45 37.70 -28.88
C PRO A 1169 22.47 37.32 -30.01
N SER A 1170 22.30 38.18 -31.02
CA SER A 1170 21.47 37.87 -32.21
C SER A 1170 21.96 36.62 -32.95
N ALA A 1171 23.27 36.39 -33.03
CA ALA A 1171 23.82 35.21 -33.69
C ALA A 1171 23.46 33.90 -32.95
N VAL A 1172 23.22 33.96 -31.64
CA VAL A 1172 22.73 32.83 -30.84
C VAL A 1172 21.27 32.53 -31.20
N LEU A 1173 20.45 33.56 -31.29
CA LEU A 1173 19.03 33.43 -31.61
C LEU A 1173 18.79 32.97 -33.06
N ASP A 1174 19.59 33.48 -34.00
CA ASP A 1174 19.57 33.07 -35.40
C ASP A 1174 19.95 31.59 -35.56
N HIS A 1175 20.90 31.09 -34.75
CA HIS A 1175 21.32 29.69 -34.78
C HIS A 1175 20.16 28.73 -34.46
N PHE A 1176 19.32 29.08 -33.47
CA PHE A 1176 18.14 28.28 -33.08
C PHE A 1176 16.84 28.72 -33.78
N ASN A 1177 16.92 29.64 -34.74
CA ASN A 1177 15.77 30.21 -35.45
C ASN A 1177 14.68 30.76 -34.50
N VAL A 1178 15.10 31.63 -33.57
CA VAL A 1178 14.25 32.24 -32.53
C VAL A 1178 14.17 33.75 -32.75
N ASP A 1179 12.94 34.29 -32.77
CA ASP A 1179 12.73 35.74 -32.85
C ASP A 1179 13.20 36.45 -31.55
N PRO A 1180 14.05 37.50 -31.63
CA PRO A 1180 14.52 38.26 -30.46
C PRO A 1180 13.45 38.89 -29.57
N HIS A 1181 12.27 39.22 -30.11
CA HIS A 1181 11.19 39.89 -29.36
C HIS A 1181 9.94 39.02 -29.16
N GLY A 1182 10.01 37.73 -29.51
CA GLY A 1182 8.87 36.80 -29.50
C GLY A 1182 8.51 36.17 -28.15
N TYR A 1183 9.00 36.66 -27.00
CA TYR A 1183 8.75 36.03 -25.69
C TYR A 1183 7.27 35.90 -25.35
N GLY A 1184 6.48 36.95 -25.62
CA GLY A 1184 5.04 36.94 -25.37
C GLY A 1184 4.30 35.88 -26.18
N GLU A 1185 4.73 35.63 -27.42
CA GLU A 1185 4.15 34.59 -28.27
C GLU A 1185 4.51 33.18 -27.77
N SER A 1186 5.78 32.95 -27.39
CA SER A 1186 6.25 31.69 -26.82
C SER A 1186 5.46 31.33 -25.55
N ILE A 1187 5.38 32.24 -24.57
CA ILE A 1187 4.64 32.01 -23.33
C ILE A 1187 3.14 31.90 -23.58
N GLY A 1188 2.56 32.70 -24.48
CA GLY A 1188 1.15 32.62 -24.84
C GLY A 1188 0.76 31.24 -25.37
N LYS A 1189 1.59 30.66 -26.26
CA LYS A 1189 1.41 29.29 -26.77
C LYS A 1189 1.58 28.23 -25.68
N ALA A 1190 2.55 28.39 -24.78
CA ALA A 1190 2.72 27.47 -23.65
C ALA A 1190 1.52 27.49 -22.68
N LEU A 1191 0.97 28.67 -22.40
CA LEU A 1191 -0.25 28.83 -21.59
C LEU A 1191 -1.49 28.23 -22.26
N LEU A 1192 -1.60 28.31 -23.59
CA LEU A 1192 -2.67 27.66 -24.33
C LEU A 1192 -2.59 26.13 -24.19
N ILE A 1193 -1.41 25.53 -24.33
CA ILE A 1193 -1.21 24.09 -24.11
C ILE A 1193 -1.55 23.71 -22.68
N LEU A 1194 -1.12 24.52 -21.70
CA LEU A 1194 -1.46 24.30 -20.31
C LEU A 1194 -2.98 24.31 -20.11
N LEU A 1195 -3.71 25.25 -20.70
CA LEU A 1195 -5.17 25.29 -20.63
C LEU A 1195 -5.80 24.02 -21.20
N VAL A 1196 -5.32 23.53 -22.35
CA VAL A 1196 -5.79 22.27 -22.94
C VAL A 1196 -5.55 21.09 -22.00
N MET A 1197 -4.36 20.99 -21.38
CA MET A 1197 -4.06 19.94 -20.40
C MET A 1197 -5.00 20.00 -19.20
N GLN A 1198 -5.27 21.20 -18.67
CA GLN A 1198 -6.20 21.40 -17.55
C GLN A 1198 -7.63 20.98 -17.92
N VAL A 1199 -8.08 21.23 -19.14
CA VAL A 1199 -9.38 20.74 -19.63
C VAL A 1199 -9.40 19.20 -19.70
N ILE A 1200 -8.33 18.57 -20.19
CA ILE A 1200 -8.22 17.10 -20.25
C ILE A 1200 -8.29 16.50 -18.84
N ILE A 1201 -7.58 17.07 -17.87
CA ILE A 1201 -7.61 16.62 -16.46
C ILE A 1201 -9.02 16.73 -15.90
N TYR A 1202 -9.68 17.88 -16.09
CA TYR A 1202 -11.06 18.09 -15.62
C TYR A 1202 -12.05 17.09 -16.25
N VAL A 1203 -12.00 16.89 -17.57
CA VAL A 1203 -12.85 15.93 -18.27
C VAL A 1203 -12.57 14.50 -17.78
N GLY A 1204 -11.30 14.12 -17.65
CA GLY A 1204 -10.89 12.82 -17.12
C GLY A 1204 -11.42 12.57 -15.70
N PHE A 1205 -11.35 13.58 -14.83
CA PHE A 1205 -11.90 13.54 -13.48
C PHE A 1205 -13.41 13.32 -13.49
N VAL A 1206 -14.14 14.03 -14.36
CA VAL A 1206 -15.60 13.88 -14.53
C VAL A 1206 -15.97 12.48 -15.05
N VAL A 1207 -15.20 11.93 -15.99
CA VAL A 1207 -15.43 10.58 -16.51
C VAL A 1207 -15.18 9.52 -15.43
N ARG A 1208 -14.12 9.66 -14.63
CA ARG A 1208 -13.83 8.73 -13.52
C ARG A 1208 -14.94 8.76 -12.46
N LEU A 1209 -15.42 9.95 -12.09
CA LEU A 1209 -16.57 10.13 -11.20
C LEU A 1209 -17.84 9.41 -11.72
N ARG A 1210 -18.07 9.42 -13.04
CA ARG A 1210 -19.23 8.76 -13.66
C ARG A 1210 -19.12 7.24 -13.76
N ARG A 1211 -17.91 6.66 -13.76
CA ARG A 1211 -17.73 5.20 -13.80
C ARG A 1211 -17.96 4.51 -12.46
N ILE A 1212 -17.86 5.27 -11.37
CA ILE A 1212 -17.99 4.77 -10.00
C ILE A 1212 -19.45 4.87 -9.53
N LYS A 1213 -20.22 5.80 -10.10
CA LYS A 1213 -21.68 5.79 -10.05
C LYS A 1213 -22.23 4.76 -11.02
#